data_AF-A0A9W8J0N2-F1
#
_entry.id   AF-A0A9W8J0N2-F1
#
_cell.length_a   1.000
_cell.length_b   1.000
_cell.length_c   1.000
_cell.angle_alpha   90.00
_cell.angle_beta   90.00
_cell.angle_gamma   90.00
#
_symmetry.space_group_name_H-M   'P 1'
#
loop_
_entity.id
_entity.type
_entity.pdbx_description
1 polymer ?
#
loop_
_entity_poly.entity_id
_entity_poly.type
_entity_poly.pdbx_seq_one_letter_code
_entity_poly.pdbx_strand_id
1 'polypeptide(L)'
;MPSLAYPVPTDLSPATVKNTASLFRIVTLALISGAAIASRLFSIINYESVIHEFDPWFNYRATRVLAAKGFYEFWNWFDPTAWYPLGRVVGGTVYPGLMATSGVIYYILQALNLPVDIRNICVLLAPGFSALTAWATYMFTKEMKNESAGLLAAAFIGIVPGYISRSVAGSYDNEAIAIFLLMFTFFLWIRALKQGSALYGTIAAVFYFYMVAAWGGYVFITNMIPVHALVLILMGRFSHRLYVAYCSWYAIGTLASMQVPFVGFQPVSTSEHMGALGVFGLLQIVAFIELVRSHVSSQNFQKLLRVFLVATGLIGAFAFVFLTYKGKIAPWTGRFYSLWDTGYAKKYIPIIASVSEHQPTAWPSFFMDLQMLIFVFPAGVIMCFRELRDEHLFVIIYSVMASYFAGVMVRLMLTLTPVVCVASAIALSTLLETYINPVEPDAAAEVAEPQQTNGETTVAAAPSTPAGKKAKKPVAAAAPTSALSELVAVSSGKKTTSSRGIFGLDARIVVVLNTLWMLFFFVFHCTYVTSSAYSSPSVVLASQGPDGSQHIIDDFREAYYWLRQNTPEDAVVMSWWDYGYQIAGMADRPTLVDNNTWNNTHIATVGKAMSSSEENAYPILRKHDVDYVLVIFGGLIGYSGDDINKFLWMVRIAQGVWPDEIQESNYFTPRGEYRVDDNASKTMRESLMYKMSYYRFADLFGGNQAVDRVRNQQAPKNIELDYLDEAFTSENWIVRIYQVRKEDILGRDLKSANAFEKGKKRKRSKPITSRRRALTA
;
A
#
# COMPACT_ATOMS: atom_id res chain seq x y z
N MET A 1 33.92 -7.89 34.87
CA MET A 1 32.91 -8.33 33.87
C MET A 1 31.73 -8.86 34.67
N PRO A 2 30.47 -8.55 34.31
CA PRO A 2 29.33 -9.17 34.96
C PRO A 2 29.38 -10.69 34.78
N SER A 3 29.10 -11.47 35.82
CA SER A 3 29.13 -12.93 35.75
C SER A 3 27.94 -13.44 34.93
N LEU A 4 28.24 -14.05 33.78
CA LEU A 4 27.25 -14.81 33.02
C LEU A 4 26.84 -16.05 33.81
N ALA A 5 25.56 -16.41 33.78
CA ALA A 5 25.01 -17.58 34.47
C ALA A 5 25.57 -18.95 33.98
N TYR A 6 26.44 -18.95 32.97
CA TYR A 6 27.14 -20.14 32.46
C TYR A 6 28.59 -19.81 32.09
N PRO A 7 29.55 -20.72 32.34
CA PRO A 7 30.90 -20.59 31.80
C PRO A 7 30.86 -20.79 30.28
N VAL A 8 31.14 -19.72 29.53
CA VAL A 8 31.41 -19.82 28.09
C VAL A 8 32.75 -20.57 27.92
N PRO A 9 32.86 -21.58 27.04
CA PRO A 9 34.11 -22.32 26.87
C PRO A 9 35.26 -21.38 26.48
N THR A 10 36.24 -21.26 27.37
CA THR A 10 37.41 -20.36 27.28
C THR A 10 38.42 -20.78 26.21
N ASP A 11 38.30 -22.00 25.70
CA ASP A 11 39.28 -22.65 24.84
C ASP A 11 39.13 -22.26 23.35
N LEU A 12 38.12 -21.44 23.03
CA LEU A 12 37.86 -20.95 21.68
C LEU A 12 38.50 -19.57 21.47
N SER A 13 39.36 -19.46 20.46
CA SER A 13 39.96 -18.17 20.13
C SER A 13 38.88 -17.12 19.75
N PRO A 14 39.01 -15.85 20.15
CA PRO A 14 38.05 -14.81 19.78
C PRO A 14 37.87 -14.65 18.26
N ALA A 15 38.92 -14.94 17.49
CA ALA A 15 38.87 -14.98 16.03
C ALA A 15 37.99 -16.13 15.52
N THR A 16 38.11 -17.33 16.10
CA THR A 16 37.25 -18.49 15.78
C THR A 16 35.79 -18.16 16.07
N VAL A 17 35.47 -17.61 17.25
CA VAL A 17 34.09 -17.22 17.61
C VAL A 17 33.52 -16.19 16.63
N LYS A 18 34.30 -15.15 16.28
CA LYS A 18 33.90 -14.12 15.31
C LYS A 18 33.68 -14.68 13.90
N ASN A 19 34.55 -15.58 13.45
CA ASN A 19 34.45 -16.22 12.14
C ASN A 19 33.23 -17.15 12.07
N THR A 20 33.02 -18.00 13.07
CA THR A 20 31.85 -18.89 13.16
C THR A 20 30.55 -18.09 13.23
N ALA A 21 30.50 -17.02 14.03
CA ALA A 21 29.34 -16.11 14.05
C ALA A 21 29.13 -15.38 12.70
N SER A 22 30.20 -15.11 11.94
CA SER A 22 30.09 -14.58 10.57
C SER A 22 29.53 -15.61 9.59
N LEU A 23 29.98 -16.86 9.67
CA LEU A 23 29.47 -17.94 8.84
C LEU A 23 27.98 -18.19 9.12
N PHE A 24 27.58 -18.28 10.39
CA PHE A 24 26.17 -18.40 10.76
C PHE A 24 25.33 -17.25 10.22
N ARG A 25 25.76 -15.99 10.36
CA ARG A 25 25.03 -14.82 9.80
C ARG A 25 24.84 -14.92 8.29
N ILE A 26 25.87 -15.33 7.55
CA ILE A 26 25.81 -15.48 6.08
C ILE A 26 24.83 -16.61 5.71
N VAL A 27 24.95 -17.79 6.36
CA VAL A 27 24.06 -18.93 6.11
C VAL A 27 22.61 -18.60 6.46
N THR A 28 22.35 -17.96 7.60
CA THR A 28 21.00 -17.53 7.99
C THR A 28 20.41 -16.52 7.01
N LEU A 29 21.18 -15.53 6.55
CA LEU A 29 20.69 -14.56 5.54
C LEU A 29 20.44 -15.23 4.17
N ALA A 30 21.24 -16.21 3.77
CA ALA A 30 21.01 -17.00 2.55
C ALA A 30 19.72 -17.84 2.68
N LEU A 31 19.49 -18.48 3.82
CA LEU A 31 18.25 -19.23 4.10
C LEU A 31 17.01 -18.33 4.15
N ILE A 32 17.10 -17.15 4.77
CA ILE A 32 16.02 -16.13 4.76
C ILE A 32 15.72 -15.69 3.33
N SER A 33 16.76 -15.44 2.52
CA SER A 33 16.60 -15.05 1.11
C SER A 33 15.92 -16.16 0.29
N GLY A 34 16.34 -17.42 0.49
CA GLY A 34 15.71 -18.58 -0.13
C GLY A 34 14.24 -18.75 0.28
N ALA A 35 13.93 -18.58 1.58
CA ALA A 35 12.55 -18.65 2.09
C ALA A 35 11.68 -17.50 1.56
N ALA A 36 12.23 -16.28 1.43
CA ALA A 36 11.53 -15.12 0.88
C ALA A 36 11.19 -15.31 -0.61
N ILE A 37 12.10 -15.90 -1.39
CA ILE A 37 11.84 -16.24 -2.79
C ILE A 37 10.83 -17.39 -2.88
N ALA A 38 11.08 -18.51 -2.18
CA ALA A 38 10.24 -19.71 -2.27
C ALA A 38 8.77 -19.45 -1.87
N SER A 39 8.53 -18.66 -0.84
CA SER A 39 7.17 -18.30 -0.40
C SER A 39 6.38 -17.49 -1.43
N ARG A 40 7.04 -16.87 -2.42
CA ARG A 40 6.39 -16.06 -3.47
C ARG A 40 6.10 -16.83 -4.77
N LEU A 41 6.51 -18.09 -4.88
CA LEU A 41 6.40 -18.89 -6.11
C LEU A 41 5.11 -19.73 -6.20
N PHE A 42 4.24 -19.74 -5.19
CA PHE A 42 3.01 -20.57 -5.19
C PHE A 42 2.11 -20.31 -6.42
N SER A 43 1.98 -19.07 -6.88
CA SER A 43 1.20 -18.74 -8.09
C SER A 43 1.77 -19.41 -9.35
N ILE A 44 3.09 -19.37 -9.53
CA ILE A 44 3.78 -19.95 -10.69
C ILE A 44 3.77 -21.48 -10.64
N ILE A 45 3.90 -22.06 -9.44
CA ILE A 45 3.94 -23.53 -9.25
C ILE A 45 2.55 -24.15 -9.45
N ASN A 46 1.50 -23.48 -8.98
CA ASN A 46 0.12 -23.98 -9.09
C ASN A 46 -0.52 -23.70 -10.45
N TYR A 47 -0.07 -22.66 -11.16
CA TYR A 47 -0.64 -22.19 -12.43
C TYR A 47 0.45 -22.05 -13.52
N GLU A 48 0.58 -20.87 -14.13
CA GLU A 48 1.56 -20.57 -15.19
C GLU A 48 2.42 -19.36 -14.77
N SER A 49 3.65 -19.29 -15.30
CA SER A 49 4.51 -18.11 -15.25
C SER A 49 3.97 -16.98 -16.15
N VAL A 50 2.86 -16.38 -15.73
CA VAL A 50 2.18 -15.26 -16.37
C VAL A 50 2.09 -14.06 -15.43
N ILE A 51 1.84 -12.89 -15.99
CA ILE A 51 1.65 -11.66 -15.24
C ILE A 51 0.22 -11.62 -14.69
N HIS A 52 0.08 -11.24 -13.43
CA HIS A 52 -1.19 -11.21 -12.71
C HIS A 52 -1.72 -9.77 -12.56
N GLU A 53 -2.95 -9.64 -12.04
CA GLU A 53 -3.63 -8.35 -11.81
C GLU A 53 -3.85 -7.53 -13.11
N PHE A 54 -4.21 -6.25 -12.96
CA PHE A 54 -4.52 -5.34 -14.06
C PHE A 54 -3.35 -4.37 -14.34
N ASP A 55 -2.82 -3.70 -13.31
CA ASP A 55 -1.73 -2.71 -13.41
C ASP A 55 -0.42 -3.25 -14.01
N PRO A 56 0.06 -4.47 -13.66
CA PRO A 56 1.32 -5.00 -14.19
C PRO A 56 1.40 -5.16 -15.72
N TRP A 57 0.27 -5.24 -16.42
CA TRP A 57 0.23 -5.38 -17.89
C TRP A 57 0.77 -4.15 -18.61
N PHE A 58 0.52 -2.96 -18.09
CA PHE A 58 1.11 -1.72 -18.61
C PHE A 58 2.62 -1.69 -18.39
N ASN A 59 3.06 -2.00 -17.16
CA ASN A 59 4.47 -2.04 -16.81
C ASN A 59 5.22 -3.02 -17.73
N TYR A 60 4.65 -4.20 -17.98
CA TYR A 60 5.21 -5.19 -18.90
C TYR A 60 5.26 -4.70 -20.35
N ARG A 61 4.18 -4.11 -20.87
CA ARG A 61 4.14 -3.55 -22.24
C ARG A 61 5.20 -2.44 -22.40
N ALA A 62 5.36 -1.59 -21.39
CA ALA A 62 6.39 -0.56 -21.31
C ALA A 62 7.82 -1.15 -21.28
N THR A 63 8.07 -2.18 -20.46
CA THR A 63 9.36 -2.88 -20.41
C THR A 63 9.67 -3.63 -21.71
N ARG A 64 8.67 -4.21 -22.39
CA ARG A 64 8.80 -4.83 -23.72
C ARG A 64 9.22 -3.79 -24.77
N VAL A 65 8.63 -2.59 -24.73
CA VAL A 65 9.02 -1.46 -25.59
C VAL A 65 10.47 -1.04 -25.30
N LEU A 66 10.84 -0.87 -24.02
CA LEU A 66 12.21 -0.51 -23.62
C LEU A 66 13.24 -1.56 -24.09
N ALA A 67 12.96 -2.84 -23.91
CA ALA A 67 13.86 -3.93 -24.31
C ALA A 67 14.05 -4.00 -25.83
N ALA A 68 12.97 -3.83 -26.61
CA ALA A 68 13.00 -3.96 -28.07
C ALA A 68 13.49 -2.72 -28.82
N LYS A 69 13.19 -1.50 -28.30
CA LYS A 69 13.48 -0.21 -28.97
C LYS A 69 14.56 0.62 -28.28
N GLY A 70 15.00 0.20 -27.09
CA GLY A 70 15.99 0.91 -26.30
C GLY A 70 15.45 2.10 -25.51
N PHE A 71 16.33 2.67 -24.68
CA PHE A 71 15.96 3.67 -23.68
C PHE A 71 15.51 5.01 -24.25
N TYR A 72 16.14 5.51 -25.32
CA TYR A 72 15.81 6.82 -25.91
C TYR A 72 14.44 6.84 -26.61
N GLU A 73 14.04 5.74 -27.26
CA GLU A 73 12.69 5.61 -27.82
C GLU A 73 11.65 5.47 -26.70
N PHE A 74 11.94 4.69 -25.66
CA PHE A 74 11.08 4.58 -24.48
C PHE A 74 10.85 5.94 -23.78
N TRP A 75 11.92 6.72 -23.58
CA TRP A 75 11.85 8.04 -22.93
C TRP A 75 11.00 9.05 -23.69
N ASN A 76 10.94 8.95 -25.02
CA ASN A 76 10.13 9.79 -25.90
C ASN A 76 8.87 9.08 -26.42
N TRP A 77 8.47 7.96 -25.81
CA TRP A 77 7.39 7.13 -26.33
C TRP A 77 6.03 7.83 -26.18
N PHE A 78 5.40 8.10 -27.33
CA PHE A 78 3.97 8.39 -27.45
C PHE A 78 3.23 7.11 -27.86
N ASP A 79 2.20 6.76 -27.10
CA ASP A 79 1.36 5.59 -27.31
C ASP A 79 0.01 6.02 -27.91
N PRO A 80 -0.23 5.80 -29.21
CA PRO A 80 -1.49 6.16 -29.84
C PRO A 80 -2.61 5.14 -29.57
N THR A 81 -2.29 3.93 -29.05
CA THR A 81 -3.27 2.86 -28.86
C THR A 81 -3.92 2.87 -27.47
N ALA A 82 -3.62 3.85 -26.62
CA ALA A 82 -4.26 4.01 -25.31
C ALA A 82 -4.85 5.43 -25.23
N TRP A 83 -6.03 5.56 -24.62
CA TRP A 83 -6.81 6.81 -24.59
C TRP A 83 -7.14 7.34 -25.99
N TYR A 84 -7.63 6.50 -26.89
CA TYR A 84 -8.13 6.98 -28.19
C TYR A 84 -9.21 8.07 -27.99
N PRO A 85 -9.25 9.16 -28.78
CA PRO A 85 -8.31 9.59 -29.83
C PRO A 85 -7.17 10.51 -29.31
N LEU A 86 -7.00 10.67 -27.99
CA LEU A 86 -6.02 11.57 -27.36
C LEU A 86 -4.57 11.02 -27.43
N GLY A 87 -4.41 9.71 -27.23
CA GLY A 87 -3.10 9.08 -27.02
C GLY A 87 -2.49 9.37 -25.64
N ARG A 88 -1.41 8.68 -25.29
CA ARG A 88 -0.66 8.87 -24.02
C ARG A 88 0.82 9.10 -24.27
N VAL A 89 1.37 10.21 -23.78
CA VAL A 89 2.83 10.44 -23.72
C VAL A 89 3.41 9.60 -22.56
N VAL A 90 3.80 8.36 -22.81
CA VAL A 90 4.18 7.42 -21.75
C VAL A 90 5.45 7.88 -21.03
N GLY A 91 6.51 8.25 -21.74
CA GLY A 91 7.78 8.65 -21.12
C GLY A 91 7.69 9.85 -20.15
N GLY A 92 6.69 10.71 -20.33
CA GLY A 92 6.36 11.81 -19.41
C GLY A 92 5.29 11.49 -18.35
N THR A 93 4.57 10.37 -18.49
CA THR A 93 3.40 10.00 -17.63
C THR A 93 3.61 8.69 -16.84
N VAL A 94 4.87 8.27 -16.64
CA VAL A 94 5.24 7.04 -15.92
C VAL A 94 6.47 7.25 -15.03
N TYR A 95 6.58 6.42 -13.99
CA TYR A 95 7.80 6.24 -13.19
C TYR A 95 8.70 5.21 -13.89
N PRO A 96 9.85 5.60 -14.49
CA PRO A 96 10.62 4.71 -15.37
C PRO A 96 11.48 3.67 -14.63
N GLY A 97 11.59 3.74 -13.30
CA GLY A 97 12.54 2.96 -12.49
C GLY A 97 12.30 1.45 -12.55
N LEU A 98 11.05 1.00 -12.56
CA LEU A 98 10.71 -0.43 -12.67
C LEU A 98 11.17 -1.00 -14.03
N MET A 99 10.80 -0.34 -15.12
CA MET A 99 11.13 -0.77 -16.48
C MET A 99 12.63 -0.70 -16.75
N ALA A 100 13.30 0.38 -16.31
CA ALA A 100 14.74 0.55 -16.45
C ALA A 100 15.53 -0.55 -15.71
N THR A 101 15.10 -0.92 -14.50
CA THR A 101 15.74 -1.99 -13.73
C THR A 101 15.61 -3.35 -14.42
N SER A 102 14.42 -3.72 -14.90
CA SER A 102 14.24 -4.95 -15.68
C SER A 102 15.01 -4.94 -17.00
N GLY A 103 15.07 -3.78 -17.68
CA GLY A 103 15.86 -3.60 -18.90
C GLY A 103 17.37 -3.78 -18.67
N VAL A 104 17.92 -3.20 -17.61
CA VAL A 104 19.33 -3.37 -17.22
C VAL A 104 19.63 -4.84 -16.90
N ILE A 105 18.75 -5.53 -16.15
CA ILE A 105 18.90 -6.96 -15.87
C ILE A 105 18.87 -7.79 -17.18
N TYR A 106 17.97 -7.48 -18.09
CA TYR A 106 17.87 -8.14 -19.40
C TYR A 106 19.15 -7.96 -20.24
N TYR A 107 19.65 -6.73 -20.38
CA TYR A 107 20.89 -6.49 -21.13
C TYR A 107 22.12 -7.12 -20.47
N ILE A 108 22.19 -7.19 -19.14
CA ILE A 108 23.26 -7.92 -18.44
C ILE A 108 23.18 -9.43 -18.71
N LEU A 109 21.99 -10.02 -18.64
CA LEU A 109 21.81 -11.45 -18.93
C LEU A 109 22.12 -11.80 -20.39
N GLN A 110 21.74 -10.93 -21.34
CA GLN A 110 22.14 -11.05 -22.74
C GLN A 110 23.66 -10.94 -22.93
N ALA A 111 24.32 -9.99 -22.27
CA ALA A 111 25.78 -9.85 -22.32
C ALA A 111 26.53 -11.06 -21.72
N LEU A 112 25.87 -11.81 -20.82
CA LEU A 112 26.35 -13.09 -20.27
C LEU A 112 25.96 -14.31 -21.12
N ASN A 113 25.37 -14.11 -22.31
CA ASN A 113 24.86 -15.15 -23.20
C ASN A 113 23.80 -16.08 -22.55
N LEU A 114 22.99 -15.55 -21.63
CA LEU A 114 21.85 -16.23 -21.03
C LEU A 114 20.55 -15.70 -21.66
N PRO A 115 19.99 -16.34 -22.71
CA PRO A 115 18.80 -15.86 -23.42
C PRO A 115 17.52 -16.09 -22.62
N VAL A 116 17.30 -15.25 -21.61
CA VAL A 116 16.07 -15.25 -20.80
C VAL A 116 15.06 -14.28 -21.40
N ASP A 117 13.83 -14.74 -21.63
CA ASP A 117 12.73 -13.90 -22.09
C ASP A 117 12.38 -12.79 -21.08
N ILE A 118 12.06 -11.60 -21.58
CA ILE A 118 11.76 -10.41 -20.77
C ILE A 118 10.56 -10.64 -19.84
N ARG A 119 9.59 -11.47 -20.25
CA ARG A 119 8.45 -11.90 -19.42
C ARG A 119 8.91 -12.57 -18.14
N ASN A 120 9.86 -13.50 -18.21
CA ASN A 120 10.35 -14.24 -17.05
C ASN A 120 11.11 -13.33 -16.08
N ILE A 121 11.84 -12.33 -16.60
CA ILE A 121 12.50 -11.31 -15.78
C ILE A 121 11.47 -10.45 -15.04
N CYS A 122 10.40 -10.01 -15.72
CA CYS A 122 9.33 -9.22 -15.09
C CYS A 122 8.60 -10.04 -14.00
N VAL A 123 8.27 -11.30 -14.29
CA VAL A 123 7.58 -12.21 -13.37
C VAL A 123 8.40 -12.52 -12.11
N LEU A 124 9.72 -12.74 -12.24
CA LEU A 124 10.62 -13.11 -11.13
C LEU A 124 11.31 -11.92 -10.43
N LEU A 125 11.07 -10.69 -10.90
CA LEU A 125 11.68 -9.48 -10.30
C LEU A 125 11.28 -9.30 -8.82
N ALA A 126 9.98 -9.42 -8.51
CA ALA A 126 9.47 -9.17 -7.16
C ALA A 126 10.02 -10.15 -6.10
N PRO A 127 10.08 -11.48 -6.36
CA PRO A 127 10.83 -12.40 -5.51
C PRO A 127 12.30 -12.01 -5.32
N GLY A 128 13.01 -11.63 -6.38
CA GLY A 128 14.41 -11.22 -6.30
C GLY A 128 14.62 -9.99 -5.41
N PHE A 129 13.79 -8.96 -5.57
CA PHE A 129 13.83 -7.76 -4.74
C PHE A 129 13.36 -8.03 -3.30
N SER A 130 12.50 -9.02 -3.05
CA SER A 130 12.10 -9.38 -1.68
C SER A 130 13.27 -9.87 -0.81
N ALA A 131 14.22 -10.61 -1.40
CA ALA A 131 15.44 -11.02 -0.72
C ALA A 131 16.35 -9.80 -0.40
N LEU A 132 16.44 -8.85 -1.32
CA LEU A 132 17.15 -7.58 -1.10
C LEU A 132 16.48 -6.73 -0.01
N THR A 133 15.14 -6.72 0.06
CA THR A 133 14.37 -6.08 1.14
C THR A 133 14.72 -6.71 2.50
N ALA A 134 14.77 -8.04 2.61
CA ALA A 134 15.16 -8.70 3.85
C ALA A 134 16.57 -8.31 4.31
N TRP A 135 17.52 -8.20 3.37
CA TRP A 135 18.88 -7.71 3.66
C TRP A 135 18.92 -6.22 4.05
N ALA A 136 18.13 -5.36 3.39
CA ALA A 136 18.02 -3.95 3.75
C ALA A 136 17.44 -3.77 5.17
N THR A 137 16.42 -4.55 5.53
CA THR A 137 15.82 -4.57 6.88
C THR A 137 16.77 -5.13 7.94
N TYR A 138 17.61 -6.13 7.60
CA TYR A 138 18.72 -6.56 8.47
C TYR A 138 19.67 -5.39 8.78
N MET A 139 20.13 -4.68 7.74
CA MET A 139 21.06 -3.55 7.88
C MET A 139 20.45 -2.39 8.68
N PHE A 140 19.19 -2.03 8.42
CA PHE A 140 18.46 -1.00 9.16
C PHE A 140 18.33 -1.35 10.65
N THR A 141 17.86 -2.56 10.97
CA THR A 141 17.63 -2.98 12.37
C THR A 141 18.93 -3.18 13.14
N LYS A 142 20.01 -3.62 12.46
CA LYS A 142 21.35 -3.69 13.03
C LYS A 142 21.85 -2.33 13.53
N GLU A 143 21.55 -1.24 12.82
CA GLU A 143 21.90 0.11 13.27
C GLU A 143 21.06 0.57 14.47
N MET A 144 19.86 0.00 14.68
CA MET A 144 18.98 0.32 15.81
C MET A 144 19.38 -0.40 17.09
N LYS A 145 19.68 -1.70 17.05
CA LYS A 145 20.02 -2.47 18.27
C LYS A 145 21.28 -3.31 18.10
N ASN A 146 21.16 -4.50 17.53
CA ASN A 146 22.24 -5.46 17.37
C ASN A 146 21.96 -6.38 16.17
N GLU A 147 22.93 -7.23 15.85
CA GLU A 147 22.84 -8.13 14.69
C GLU A 147 21.77 -9.23 14.86
N SER A 148 21.50 -9.66 16.10
CA SER A 148 20.47 -10.65 16.42
C SER A 148 19.05 -10.13 16.12
N ALA A 149 18.74 -8.90 16.54
CA ALA A 149 17.51 -8.21 16.14
C ALA A 149 17.43 -8.03 14.62
N GLY A 150 18.57 -7.76 13.96
CA GLY A 150 18.67 -7.70 12.50
C GLY A 150 18.23 -9.00 11.81
N LEU A 151 18.73 -10.16 12.27
CA LEU A 151 18.36 -11.46 11.70
C LEU A 151 16.87 -11.77 11.89
N LEU A 152 16.30 -11.46 13.06
CA LEU A 152 14.86 -11.62 13.32
C LEU A 152 14.00 -10.71 12.42
N ALA A 153 14.38 -9.44 12.26
CA ALA A 153 13.65 -8.50 11.40
C ALA A 153 13.67 -8.93 9.92
N ALA A 154 14.81 -9.44 9.44
CA ALA A 154 14.95 -10.00 8.10
C ALA A 154 14.10 -11.26 7.91
N ALA A 155 14.08 -12.16 8.90
CA ALA A 155 13.24 -13.35 8.87
C ALA A 155 11.75 -13.00 8.82
N PHE A 156 11.30 -12.00 9.61
CA PHE A 156 9.91 -11.55 9.59
C PHE A 156 9.53 -10.94 8.23
N ILE A 157 10.28 -9.95 7.72
CA ILE A 157 9.91 -9.29 6.47
C ILE A 157 10.03 -10.21 5.25
N GLY A 158 10.88 -11.24 5.32
CA GLY A 158 10.99 -12.25 4.27
C GLY A 158 9.70 -13.03 4.03
N ILE A 159 8.91 -13.32 5.07
CA ILE A 159 7.72 -14.19 4.99
C ILE A 159 6.38 -13.51 5.35
N VAL A 160 6.38 -12.24 5.76
CA VAL A 160 5.16 -11.56 6.23
C VAL A 160 4.11 -11.35 5.11
N PRO A 161 2.85 -11.80 5.29
CA PRO A 161 1.81 -11.71 4.27
C PRO A 161 1.53 -10.29 3.78
N GLY A 162 1.54 -9.29 4.67
CA GLY A 162 1.33 -7.89 4.32
C GLY A 162 2.36 -7.28 3.36
N TYR A 163 3.53 -7.92 3.16
CA TYR A 163 4.47 -7.58 2.08
C TYR A 163 4.37 -8.55 0.90
N ILE A 164 4.11 -9.83 1.15
CA ILE A 164 3.92 -10.84 0.10
C ILE A 164 2.75 -10.47 -0.83
N SER A 165 1.65 -9.93 -0.31
CA SER A 165 0.44 -9.59 -1.06
C SER A 165 0.67 -8.74 -2.31
N ARG A 166 1.72 -7.90 -2.34
CA ARG A 166 2.15 -7.09 -3.51
C ARG A 166 3.58 -7.38 -3.96
N SER A 167 4.09 -8.57 -3.64
CA SER A 167 5.39 -9.05 -4.11
C SER A 167 5.38 -10.54 -4.51
N VAL A 168 4.20 -11.14 -4.70
CA VAL A 168 4.04 -12.49 -5.28
C VAL A 168 4.66 -12.51 -6.69
N ALA A 169 5.27 -13.63 -7.07
CA ALA A 169 5.80 -13.80 -8.41
C ALA A 169 4.65 -13.67 -9.45
N GLY A 170 4.88 -12.87 -10.49
CA GLY A 170 3.87 -12.47 -11.47
C GLY A 170 3.20 -11.11 -11.21
N SER A 171 3.25 -10.55 -9.99
CA SER A 171 2.83 -9.16 -9.73
C SER A 171 4.00 -8.20 -10.03
N TYR A 172 4.06 -7.73 -11.28
CA TYR A 172 5.06 -6.79 -11.78
C TYR A 172 4.59 -5.32 -11.59
N ASP A 173 4.35 -4.94 -10.34
CA ASP A 173 4.03 -3.55 -9.95
C ASP A 173 5.23 -2.85 -9.27
N ASN A 174 5.16 -1.53 -9.21
CA ASN A 174 6.20 -0.61 -8.74
C ASN A 174 6.59 -0.86 -7.28
N GLU A 175 5.59 -1.23 -6.47
CA GLU A 175 5.67 -1.67 -5.08
C GLU A 175 6.75 -2.74 -4.84
N ALA A 176 7.02 -3.61 -5.82
CA ALA A 176 8.00 -4.69 -5.73
C ALA A 176 9.43 -4.19 -5.48
N ILE A 177 9.83 -3.08 -6.13
CA ILE A 177 11.11 -2.41 -5.90
C ILE A 177 10.99 -1.38 -4.77
N ALA A 178 9.85 -0.69 -4.65
CA ALA A 178 9.68 0.46 -3.77
C ALA A 178 10.03 0.17 -2.30
N ILE A 179 9.64 -0.99 -1.75
CA ILE A 179 9.88 -1.33 -0.34
C ILE A 179 11.37 -1.60 -0.05
N PHE A 180 12.10 -2.20 -0.99
CA PHE A 180 13.55 -2.33 -0.90
C PHE A 180 14.22 -0.94 -0.82
N LEU A 181 13.84 -0.03 -1.72
CA LEU A 181 14.42 1.32 -1.78
C LEU A 181 14.04 2.18 -0.56
N LEU A 182 12.83 2.02 -0.05
CA LEU A 182 12.37 2.68 1.18
C LEU A 182 13.21 2.24 2.39
N MET A 183 13.38 0.93 2.59
CA MET A 183 14.24 0.38 3.66
C MET A 183 15.70 0.78 3.50
N PHE A 184 16.25 0.72 2.29
CA PHE A 184 17.65 1.04 2.07
C PHE A 184 17.94 2.55 2.20
N THR A 185 17.03 3.41 1.76
CA THR A 185 17.11 4.87 1.96
C THR A 185 17.07 5.22 3.45
N PHE A 186 16.18 4.58 4.23
CA PHE A 186 16.10 4.78 5.68
C PHE A 186 17.36 4.28 6.40
N PHE A 187 17.93 3.14 5.99
CA PHE A 187 19.23 2.67 6.49
C PHE A 187 20.36 3.68 6.23
N LEU A 188 20.47 4.19 5.01
CA LEU A 188 21.49 5.18 4.65
C LEU A 188 21.29 6.51 5.40
N TRP A 189 20.05 6.96 5.59
CA TRP A 189 19.70 8.14 6.39
C TRP A 189 20.19 8.01 7.84
N ILE A 190 19.84 6.92 8.52
CA ILE A 190 20.26 6.67 9.92
C ILE A 190 21.79 6.56 10.02
N ARG A 191 22.44 5.90 9.05
CA ARG A 191 23.90 5.79 9.02
C ARG A 191 24.58 7.14 8.77
N ALA A 192 24.00 8.00 7.92
CA ALA A 192 24.46 9.36 7.69
C ALA A 192 24.37 10.21 8.96
N LEU A 193 23.28 10.11 9.72
CA LEU A 193 23.10 10.79 11.00
C LEU A 193 24.12 10.33 12.06
N LYS A 194 24.27 9.00 12.25
CA LYS A 194 25.18 8.44 13.27
C LYS A 194 26.64 8.86 13.00
N GLN A 195 27.08 8.79 11.74
CA GLN A 195 28.44 9.14 11.35
C GLN A 195 28.66 10.64 11.10
N GLY A 196 27.62 11.42 10.83
CA GLY A 196 27.73 12.84 10.45
C GLY A 196 28.41 13.08 9.11
N SER A 197 28.41 12.08 8.21
CA SER A 197 29.18 12.09 6.97
C SER A 197 28.32 12.50 5.77
N ALA A 198 28.76 13.55 5.07
CA ALA A 198 28.10 14.03 3.86
C ALA A 198 27.96 12.94 2.80
N LEU A 199 28.96 12.05 2.65
CA LEU A 199 28.98 10.95 1.67
C LEU A 199 27.83 9.95 1.88
N TYR A 200 27.47 9.63 3.13
CA TYR A 200 26.30 8.77 3.35
C TYR A 200 24.99 9.51 3.08
N GLY A 201 24.94 10.82 3.32
CA GLY A 201 23.81 11.67 2.93
C GLY A 201 23.66 11.80 1.40
N THR A 202 24.77 11.88 0.65
CA THR A 202 24.73 11.89 -0.83
C THR A 202 24.32 10.54 -1.39
N ILE A 203 24.78 9.41 -0.82
CA ILE A 203 24.33 8.07 -1.22
C ILE A 203 22.84 7.88 -0.87
N ALA A 204 22.38 8.37 0.29
CA ALA A 204 20.95 8.40 0.63
C ALA A 204 20.13 9.21 -0.39
N ALA A 205 20.66 10.33 -0.89
CA ALA A 205 20.01 11.11 -1.96
C ALA A 205 19.95 10.37 -3.30
N VAL A 206 20.98 9.57 -3.67
CA VAL A 206 20.96 8.75 -4.89
C VAL A 206 19.93 7.63 -4.80
N PHE A 207 19.80 6.96 -3.65
CA PHE A 207 18.75 5.95 -3.45
C PHE A 207 17.36 6.56 -3.31
N TYR A 208 17.25 7.77 -2.76
CA TYR A 208 16.01 8.56 -2.82
C TYR A 208 15.63 8.93 -4.26
N PHE A 209 16.58 9.33 -5.11
CA PHE A 209 16.32 9.55 -6.54
C PHE A 209 15.83 8.28 -7.25
N TYR A 210 16.47 7.13 -6.99
CA TYR A 210 16.00 5.86 -7.55
C TYR A 210 14.59 5.50 -7.04
N MET A 211 14.27 5.80 -5.78
CA MET A 211 12.91 5.66 -5.23
C MET A 211 11.89 6.58 -5.91
N VAL A 212 12.24 7.86 -6.14
CA VAL A 212 11.41 8.82 -6.90
C VAL A 212 11.17 8.31 -8.32
N ALA A 213 12.18 7.73 -8.97
CA ALA A 213 12.05 7.16 -10.30
C ALA A 213 11.21 5.86 -10.32
N ALA A 214 11.09 5.14 -9.21
CA ALA A 214 10.39 3.86 -9.13
C ALA A 214 8.93 3.98 -8.64
N TRP A 215 8.61 4.80 -7.64
CA TRP A 215 7.27 4.82 -7.03
C TRP A 215 6.87 6.16 -6.44
N GLY A 216 5.62 6.57 -6.68
CA GLY A 216 5.06 7.86 -6.24
C GLY A 216 4.98 8.08 -4.73
N GLY A 217 5.14 7.05 -3.92
CA GLY A 217 5.25 7.19 -2.46
C GLY A 217 6.60 7.73 -1.97
N TYR A 218 7.48 8.20 -2.85
CA TYR A 218 8.65 9.02 -2.46
C TYR A 218 8.26 10.25 -1.60
N VAL A 219 7.03 10.75 -1.75
CA VAL A 219 6.42 11.81 -0.92
C VAL A 219 6.34 11.40 0.57
N PHE A 220 6.26 10.10 0.87
CA PHE A 220 6.35 9.61 2.25
C PHE A 220 7.75 9.82 2.83
N ILE A 221 8.80 9.46 2.09
CA ILE A 221 10.20 9.66 2.51
C ILE A 221 10.51 11.14 2.68
N THR A 222 10.08 11.97 1.72
CA THR A 222 10.35 13.41 1.75
C THR A 222 9.63 14.15 2.86
N ASN A 223 8.62 13.55 3.51
CA ASN A 223 7.98 14.09 4.71
C ASN A 223 8.48 13.42 6.01
N MET A 224 8.83 12.12 6.01
CA MET A 224 9.35 11.44 7.20
C MET A 224 10.74 11.94 7.63
N ILE A 225 11.66 12.16 6.68
CA ILE A 225 13.02 12.64 7.01
C ILE A 225 12.98 14.07 7.62
N PRO A 226 12.23 15.04 7.08
CA PRO A 226 12.05 16.34 7.73
C PRO A 226 11.31 16.30 9.06
N VAL A 227 10.26 15.49 9.22
CA VAL A 227 9.56 15.37 10.50
C VAL A 227 10.51 14.82 11.58
N HIS A 228 11.35 13.83 11.25
CA HIS A 228 12.39 13.35 12.17
C HIS A 228 13.39 14.44 12.56
N ALA A 229 13.92 15.19 11.58
CA ALA A 229 14.82 16.31 11.84
C ALA A 229 14.17 17.42 12.68
N LEU A 230 12.90 17.73 12.42
CA LEU A 230 12.12 18.71 13.18
C LEU A 230 11.93 18.28 14.64
N VAL A 231 11.58 17.03 14.89
CA VAL A 231 11.41 16.53 16.28
C VAL A 231 12.75 16.51 17.02
N LEU A 232 13.87 16.17 16.35
CA LEU A 232 15.21 16.31 16.96
C LEU A 232 15.51 17.76 17.40
N ILE A 233 15.17 18.75 16.57
CA ILE A 233 15.30 20.19 16.91
C ILE A 233 14.40 20.54 18.11
N LEU A 234 13.13 20.12 18.09
CA LEU A 234 12.17 20.40 19.16
C LEU A 234 12.56 19.74 20.51
N MET A 235 13.22 18.58 20.47
CA MET A 235 13.81 17.93 21.64
C MET A 235 15.12 18.57 22.12
N GLY A 236 15.60 19.64 21.47
CA GLY A 236 16.87 20.29 21.78
C GLY A 236 18.10 19.47 21.40
N ARG A 237 17.95 18.40 20.62
CA ARG A 237 19.02 17.49 20.16
C ARG A 237 19.55 17.87 18.77
N PHE A 238 19.74 19.16 18.53
CA PHE A 238 20.42 19.60 17.32
C PHE A 238 21.90 19.21 17.38
N SER A 239 22.48 18.85 16.23
CA SER A 239 23.91 18.60 16.11
C SER A 239 24.41 18.93 14.70
N HIS A 240 25.69 19.23 14.56
CA HIS A 240 26.32 19.38 13.25
C HIS A 240 26.20 18.13 12.37
N ARG A 241 26.05 16.92 12.97
CA ARG A 241 25.83 15.67 12.21
C ARG A 241 24.46 15.67 11.52
N LEU A 242 23.41 16.09 12.24
CA LEU A 242 22.07 16.28 11.69
C LEU A 242 22.07 17.32 10.56
N TYR A 243 22.73 18.45 10.78
CA TYR A 243 22.86 19.50 9.77
C TYR A 243 23.54 19.01 8.48
N VAL A 244 24.70 18.36 8.59
CA VAL A 244 25.46 17.85 7.42
C VAL A 244 24.66 16.77 6.68
N ALA A 245 24.10 15.79 7.40
CA ALA A 245 23.35 14.70 6.80
C ALA A 245 22.07 15.20 6.10
N TYR A 246 21.31 16.09 6.75
CA TYR A 246 20.08 16.63 6.17
C TYR A 246 20.34 17.54 4.98
N CYS A 247 21.31 18.46 5.06
CA CYS A 247 21.56 19.41 3.97
C CYS A 247 22.12 18.71 2.73
N SER A 248 23.01 17.71 2.88
CA SER A 248 23.52 16.95 1.74
C SER A 248 22.44 16.05 1.10
N TRP A 249 21.59 15.43 1.92
CA TRP A 249 20.43 14.68 1.43
C TRP A 249 19.44 15.58 0.69
N TYR A 250 19.02 16.70 1.29
CA TYR A 250 17.98 17.58 0.74
C TYR A 250 18.40 18.25 -0.58
N ALA A 251 19.62 18.81 -0.62
CA ALA A 251 20.09 19.53 -1.80
C ALA A 251 20.24 18.60 -3.02
N ILE A 252 20.90 17.45 -2.86
CA ILE A 252 21.11 16.49 -3.96
C ILE A 252 19.81 15.76 -4.28
N GLY A 253 19.05 15.34 -3.25
CA GLY A 253 17.82 14.58 -3.42
C GLY A 253 16.73 15.37 -4.16
N THR A 254 16.61 16.68 -3.87
CA THR A 254 15.66 17.55 -4.57
C THR A 254 16.10 17.84 -6.00
N LEU A 255 17.39 18.15 -6.24
CA LEU A 255 17.89 18.40 -7.61
C LEU A 255 17.82 17.15 -8.50
N ALA A 256 18.01 15.97 -7.92
CA ALA A 256 17.89 14.70 -8.62
C ALA A 256 16.43 14.31 -8.87
N SER A 257 15.52 14.48 -7.90
CA SER A 257 14.09 14.14 -8.08
C SER A 257 13.44 14.96 -9.20
N MET A 258 13.88 16.20 -9.40
CA MET A 258 13.44 17.08 -10.50
C MET A 258 13.85 16.59 -11.91
N GLN A 259 14.78 15.63 -12.02
CA GLN A 259 15.18 15.05 -13.32
C GLN A 259 14.19 14.02 -13.85
N VAL A 260 13.28 13.50 -13.01
CA VAL A 260 12.24 12.55 -13.45
C VAL A 260 11.12 13.34 -14.15
N PRO A 261 10.81 13.12 -15.45
CA PRO A 261 9.87 13.95 -16.21
C PRO A 261 8.48 14.06 -15.59
N PHE A 262 8.00 12.95 -14.99
CA PHE A 262 6.71 12.90 -14.29
C PHE A 262 6.63 13.84 -13.08
N VAL A 263 7.77 14.07 -12.42
CA VAL A 263 7.89 14.89 -11.20
C VAL A 263 8.21 16.33 -11.57
N GLY A 264 9.19 16.54 -12.47
CA GLY A 264 9.58 17.86 -12.97
C GLY A 264 9.75 18.90 -11.86
N PHE A 265 8.95 19.97 -11.89
CA PHE A 265 8.99 21.05 -10.89
C PHE A 265 8.06 20.85 -9.68
N GLN A 266 7.41 19.69 -9.50
CA GLN A 266 6.57 19.42 -8.32
C GLN A 266 7.30 19.66 -6.98
N PRO A 267 8.59 19.28 -6.79
CA PRO A 267 9.29 19.46 -5.50
C PRO A 267 9.42 20.92 -5.02
N VAL A 268 9.30 21.89 -5.92
CA VAL A 268 9.35 23.33 -5.60
C VAL A 268 7.98 24.02 -5.69
N SER A 269 6.99 23.39 -6.31
CA SER A 269 5.68 23.99 -6.60
C SER A 269 4.51 23.38 -5.81
N THR A 270 4.59 22.13 -5.32
CA THR A 270 3.48 21.52 -4.56
C THR A 270 3.65 21.66 -3.04
N SER A 271 2.53 21.84 -2.33
CA SER A 271 2.52 21.93 -0.87
C SER A 271 3.10 20.68 -0.17
N GLU A 272 3.02 19.52 -0.82
CA GLU A 272 3.48 18.20 -0.34
C GLU A 272 4.99 18.16 -0.04
N HIS A 273 5.79 19.04 -0.67
CA HIS A 273 7.24 19.14 -0.50
C HIS A 273 7.68 20.31 0.39
N MET A 274 6.76 21.22 0.73
CA MET A 274 7.08 22.41 1.51
C MET A 274 7.51 22.10 2.96
N GLY A 275 7.14 20.93 3.50
CA GLY A 275 7.65 20.44 4.78
C GLY A 275 9.17 20.25 4.77
N ALA A 276 9.73 19.72 3.68
CA ALA A 276 11.17 19.56 3.51
C ALA A 276 11.87 20.91 3.34
N LEU A 277 11.35 21.79 2.47
CA LEU A 277 11.89 23.15 2.30
C LEU A 277 11.87 23.95 3.62
N GLY A 278 10.79 23.86 4.39
CA GLY A 278 10.63 24.54 5.66
C GLY A 278 11.63 24.08 6.73
N VAL A 279 11.84 22.77 6.86
CA VAL A 279 12.84 22.20 7.79
C VAL A 279 14.26 22.50 7.32
N PHE A 280 14.53 22.51 6.01
CA PHE A 280 15.82 22.97 5.46
C PHE A 280 16.11 24.43 5.87
N GLY A 281 15.16 25.34 5.67
CA GLY A 281 15.29 26.73 6.11
C GLY A 281 15.47 26.88 7.62
N LEU A 282 14.71 26.11 8.42
CA LEU A 282 14.84 26.09 9.88
C LEU A 282 16.22 25.60 10.33
N LEU A 283 16.79 24.58 9.69
CA LEU A 283 18.13 24.07 10.01
C LEU A 283 19.23 25.09 9.74
N GLN A 284 19.11 25.90 8.66
CA GLN A 284 20.02 27.01 8.40
C GLN A 284 19.94 28.07 9.52
N ILE A 285 18.71 28.42 9.93
CA ILE A 285 18.44 29.36 11.03
C ILE A 285 19.03 28.85 12.35
N VAL A 286 18.79 27.58 12.72
CA VAL A 286 19.29 26.98 13.96
C VAL A 286 20.81 26.89 13.96
N ALA A 287 21.43 26.45 12.87
CA ALA A 287 22.89 26.39 12.74
C ALA A 287 23.54 27.77 12.87
N PHE A 288 22.95 28.80 12.27
CA PHE A 288 23.42 30.19 12.40
C PHE A 288 23.24 30.71 13.83
N ILE A 289 22.11 30.42 14.49
CA ILE A 289 21.87 30.77 15.89
C ILE A 289 22.93 30.13 16.81
N GLU A 290 23.29 28.86 16.61
CA GLU A 290 24.36 28.22 17.40
C GLU A 290 25.75 28.82 17.14
N LEU A 291 26.05 29.19 15.88
CA LEU A 291 27.29 29.90 15.55
C LEU A 291 27.36 31.28 16.23
N VAL A 292 26.26 32.02 16.28
CA VAL A 292 26.20 33.30 17.01
C VAL A 292 26.27 33.08 18.53
N ARG A 293 25.68 31.99 19.04
CA ARG A 293 25.74 31.62 20.46
C ARG A 293 27.18 31.39 20.97
N SER A 294 28.07 30.86 20.14
CA SER A 294 29.47 30.64 20.53
C SER A 294 30.32 31.93 20.53
N HIS A 295 29.85 33.01 19.88
CA HIS A 295 30.58 34.28 19.77
C HIS A 295 30.00 35.43 20.62
N VAL A 296 28.82 35.27 21.23
CA VAL A 296 28.08 36.35 21.92
C VAL A 296 27.72 35.98 23.36
N SER A 297 27.85 36.93 24.29
CA SER A 297 27.49 36.74 25.70
C SER A 297 26.00 36.44 25.91
N SER A 298 25.68 35.61 26.90
CA SER A 298 24.36 34.99 27.08
C SER A 298 23.20 35.99 27.19
N GLN A 299 23.43 37.17 27.78
CA GLN A 299 22.42 38.21 27.94
C GLN A 299 22.06 38.91 26.61
N ASN A 300 23.07 39.21 25.78
CA ASN A 300 22.86 39.78 24.47
C ASN A 300 22.27 38.75 23.50
N PHE A 301 22.72 37.49 23.61
CA PHE A 301 22.19 36.37 22.85
C PHE A 301 20.69 36.16 23.05
N GLN A 302 20.18 36.18 24.30
CA GLN A 302 18.74 36.01 24.53
C GLN A 302 17.86 37.11 23.92
N LYS A 303 18.34 38.37 23.89
CA LYS A 303 17.62 39.47 23.22
C LYS A 303 17.66 39.31 21.71
N LEU A 304 18.84 39.05 21.15
CA LEU A 304 19.03 38.82 19.71
C LEU A 304 18.18 37.64 19.20
N LEU A 305 18.20 36.52 19.93
CA LEU A 305 17.45 35.30 19.63
C LEU A 305 15.95 35.59 19.49
N ARG A 306 15.35 36.30 20.46
CA ARG A 306 13.91 36.64 20.43
C ARG A 306 13.56 37.53 19.25
N VAL A 307 14.35 38.57 18.98
CA VAL A 307 14.14 39.48 17.85
C VAL A 307 14.26 38.73 16.52
N PHE A 308 15.29 37.88 16.38
CA PHE A 308 15.53 37.12 15.16
C PHE A 308 14.47 36.04 14.89
N LEU A 309 14.02 35.30 15.92
CA LEU A 309 12.94 34.32 15.79
C LEU A 309 11.60 34.99 15.41
N VAL A 310 11.26 36.11 16.03
CA VAL A 310 10.03 36.84 15.71
C VAL A 310 10.09 37.43 14.30
N ALA A 311 11.20 38.08 13.93
CA ALA A 311 11.37 38.65 12.59
C ALA A 311 11.31 37.56 11.50
N THR A 312 12.06 36.46 11.68
CA THR A 312 12.12 35.38 10.69
C THR A 312 10.81 34.59 10.63
N GLY A 313 10.13 34.40 11.76
CA GLY A 313 8.80 33.78 11.82
C GLY A 313 7.73 34.62 11.11
N LEU A 314 7.72 35.94 11.31
CA LEU A 314 6.80 36.85 10.62
C LEU A 314 7.08 36.91 9.11
N ILE A 315 8.34 37.03 8.70
CA ILE A 315 8.73 37.03 7.28
C ILE A 315 8.39 35.69 6.63
N GLY A 316 8.67 34.56 7.29
CA GLY A 316 8.37 33.22 6.79
C GLY A 316 6.86 32.97 6.64
N ALA A 317 6.07 33.33 7.66
CA ALA A 317 4.62 33.21 7.61
C ALA A 317 4.01 34.11 6.52
N PHE A 318 4.45 35.36 6.42
CA PHE A 318 4.00 36.27 5.36
C PHE A 318 4.37 35.76 3.96
N ALA A 319 5.60 35.30 3.77
CA ALA A 319 6.05 34.74 2.49
C ALA A 319 5.26 33.48 2.11
N PHE A 320 5.00 32.56 3.05
CA PHE A 320 4.22 31.36 2.80
C PHE A 320 2.76 31.68 2.41
N VAL A 321 2.09 32.54 3.18
CA VAL A 321 0.72 32.98 2.90
C VAL A 321 0.65 33.72 1.56
N PHE A 322 1.59 34.62 1.28
CA PHE A 322 1.65 35.37 0.02
C PHE A 322 1.91 34.48 -1.20
N LEU A 323 2.83 33.52 -1.11
CA LEU A 323 3.14 32.59 -2.22
C LEU A 323 2.00 31.60 -2.49
N THR A 324 1.31 31.15 -1.43
CA THR A 324 0.11 30.32 -1.54
C THR A 324 -1.05 31.12 -2.14
N TYR A 325 -1.33 32.33 -1.64
CA TYR A 325 -2.39 33.20 -2.16
C TYR A 325 -2.15 33.62 -3.62
N LYS A 326 -0.89 33.85 -4.01
CA LYS A 326 -0.51 34.15 -5.40
C LYS A 326 -0.58 32.92 -6.33
N GLY A 327 -1.00 31.75 -5.84
CA GLY A 327 -1.13 30.53 -6.63
C GLY A 327 0.19 29.96 -7.15
N LYS A 328 1.34 30.40 -6.61
CA LYS A 328 2.66 29.86 -6.98
C LYS A 328 2.96 28.53 -6.30
N ILE A 329 2.37 28.30 -5.14
CA ILE A 329 2.36 26.99 -4.48
C ILE A 329 1.00 26.35 -4.78
N ALA A 330 1.01 25.23 -5.49
CA ALA A 330 -0.17 24.44 -5.75
C ALA A 330 -0.66 23.77 -4.45
N PRO A 331 -1.98 23.72 -4.22
CA PRO A 331 -2.56 23.03 -3.07
C PRO A 331 -2.33 21.52 -3.15
N TRP A 332 -2.61 20.84 -2.04
CA TRP A 332 -2.56 19.37 -1.92
C TRP A 332 -3.36 18.70 -3.03
N THR A 333 -2.81 17.67 -3.66
CA THR A 333 -3.54 16.90 -4.66
C THR A 333 -4.68 16.11 -4.00
N GLY A 334 -5.78 15.89 -4.73
CA GLY A 334 -6.99 15.24 -4.17
C GLY A 334 -6.73 13.85 -3.57
N ARG A 335 -5.75 13.11 -4.09
CA ARG A 335 -5.34 11.80 -3.55
C ARG A 335 -4.73 11.94 -2.15
N PHE A 336 -3.72 12.79 -1.97
CA PHE A 336 -3.11 12.99 -0.65
C PHE A 336 -4.06 13.73 0.31
N TYR A 337 -4.87 14.67 -0.17
CA TYR A 337 -5.88 15.34 0.66
C TYR A 337 -6.94 14.36 1.22
N SER A 338 -7.31 13.32 0.46
CA SER A 338 -8.26 12.29 0.93
C SER A 338 -7.74 11.43 2.10
N LEU A 339 -6.43 11.42 2.36
CA LEU A 339 -5.84 10.78 3.54
C LEU A 339 -5.99 11.63 4.80
N TRP A 340 -6.31 12.92 4.65
CA TRP A 340 -6.59 13.86 5.75
C TRP A 340 -8.10 14.06 5.95
N ASP A 341 -8.82 14.40 4.88
CA ASP A 341 -10.29 14.43 4.85
C ASP A 341 -10.82 13.19 4.14
N THR A 342 -11.10 12.15 4.92
CA THR A 342 -11.63 10.86 4.46
C THR A 342 -13.04 10.98 3.85
N GLY A 343 -13.75 12.10 4.08
CA GLY A 343 -15.04 12.39 3.46
C GLY A 343 -14.93 13.02 2.06
N TYR A 344 -13.77 13.60 1.72
CA TYR A 344 -13.60 14.41 0.49
C TYR A 344 -13.77 13.58 -0.79
N ALA A 345 -13.04 12.46 -0.91
CA ALA A 345 -13.06 11.62 -2.10
C ALA A 345 -14.48 11.12 -2.43
N LYS A 346 -15.20 10.61 -1.42
CA LYS A 346 -16.56 10.08 -1.59
C LYS A 346 -17.59 11.14 -2.02
N LYS A 347 -17.38 12.41 -1.69
CA LYS A 347 -18.30 13.51 -2.02
C LYS A 347 -18.00 14.18 -3.36
N TYR A 348 -16.72 14.39 -3.68
CA TYR A 348 -16.31 15.26 -4.79
C TYR A 348 -15.59 14.53 -5.93
N ILE A 349 -14.97 13.37 -5.70
CA ILE A 349 -14.20 12.63 -6.71
C ILE A 349 -14.51 11.13 -6.60
N PRO A 350 -15.67 10.68 -7.12
CA PRO A 350 -16.13 9.29 -6.94
C PRO A 350 -15.16 8.25 -7.49
N ILE A 351 -14.33 8.60 -8.49
CA ILE A 351 -13.29 7.73 -9.06
C ILE A 351 -12.26 7.29 -8.00
N ILE A 352 -11.86 8.18 -7.09
CA ILE A 352 -10.91 7.82 -6.01
C ILE A 352 -11.59 6.87 -5.01
N ALA A 353 -12.89 7.07 -4.74
CA ALA A 353 -13.65 6.27 -3.80
C ALA A 353 -14.13 4.91 -4.38
N SER A 354 -14.16 4.74 -5.71
CA SER A 354 -14.55 3.48 -6.35
C SER A 354 -13.51 2.38 -6.28
N VAL A 355 -12.23 2.74 -6.08
CA VAL A 355 -11.13 1.78 -5.94
C VAL A 355 -11.21 1.10 -4.57
N SER A 356 -11.26 -0.23 -4.54
CA SER A 356 -11.35 -1.03 -3.30
C SER A 356 -10.18 -0.79 -2.35
N GLU A 357 -8.98 -0.54 -2.89
CA GLU A 357 -7.75 -0.29 -2.12
C GLU A 357 -7.76 1.02 -1.32
N HIS A 358 -8.65 1.96 -1.69
CA HIS A 358 -8.84 3.26 -1.04
C HIS A 358 -9.80 3.21 0.16
N GLN A 359 -10.37 2.04 0.48
CA GLN A 359 -11.21 1.85 1.66
C GLN A 359 -10.37 1.76 2.95
N PRO A 360 -10.96 2.08 4.12
CA PRO A 360 -10.31 1.95 5.42
C PRO A 360 -10.12 0.48 5.83
N THR A 361 -9.08 0.22 6.62
CA THR A 361 -8.66 -1.14 6.98
C THR A 361 -9.39 -1.64 8.23
N ALA A 362 -10.08 -2.77 8.13
CA ALA A 362 -10.70 -3.43 9.27
C ALA A 362 -9.67 -4.20 10.12
N TRP A 363 -9.92 -4.34 11.43
CA TRP A 363 -9.01 -5.07 12.33
C TRP A 363 -8.65 -6.50 11.89
N PRO A 364 -9.52 -7.31 11.25
CA PRO A 364 -9.16 -8.65 10.81
C PRO A 364 -8.06 -8.65 9.74
N SER A 365 -7.99 -7.62 8.90
CA SER A 365 -6.93 -7.46 7.90
C SER A 365 -5.57 -7.24 8.56
N PHE A 366 -5.50 -6.37 9.58
CA PHE A 366 -4.27 -6.19 10.38
C PHE A 366 -3.78 -7.49 11.02
N PHE A 367 -4.70 -8.32 11.52
CA PHE A 367 -4.36 -9.63 12.09
C PHE A 367 -3.95 -10.64 11.02
N MET A 368 -4.67 -10.70 9.89
CA MET A 368 -4.37 -11.59 8.76
C MET A 368 -2.98 -11.31 8.16
N ASP A 369 -2.60 -10.04 8.03
CA ASP A 369 -1.33 -9.60 7.43
C ASP A 369 -0.10 -9.71 8.34
N LEU A 370 -0.28 -9.55 9.66
CA LEU A 370 0.84 -9.39 10.62
C LEU A 370 0.84 -10.41 11.77
N GLN A 371 -0.29 -11.06 12.05
CA GLN A 371 -0.48 -12.11 13.06
C GLN A 371 0.13 -11.77 14.43
N MET A 372 1.18 -12.47 14.85
CA MET A 372 1.91 -12.21 16.11
C MET A 372 2.41 -10.76 16.20
N LEU A 373 2.87 -10.20 15.08
CA LEU A 373 3.63 -8.96 15.07
C LEU A 373 2.77 -7.76 15.49
N ILE A 374 1.44 -7.76 15.27
CA ILE A 374 0.58 -6.63 15.67
C ILE A 374 0.50 -6.48 17.20
N PHE A 375 0.61 -7.56 17.97
CA PHE A 375 0.61 -7.52 19.44
C PHE A 375 1.99 -7.19 20.03
N VAL A 376 3.06 -7.60 19.35
CA VAL A 376 4.44 -7.36 19.77
C VAL A 376 4.90 -5.93 19.40
N PHE A 377 4.38 -5.38 18.31
CA PHE A 377 4.72 -4.06 17.77
C PHE A 377 4.67 -2.92 18.81
N PRO A 378 3.59 -2.72 19.60
CA PRO A 378 3.55 -1.68 20.62
C PRO A 378 4.63 -1.84 21.70
N ALA A 379 4.97 -3.07 22.08
CA ALA A 379 6.02 -3.34 23.07
C ALA A 379 7.41 -2.93 22.53
N GLY A 380 7.68 -3.17 21.24
CA GLY A 380 8.89 -2.71 20.56
C GLY A 380 9.01 -1.19 20.50
N VAL A 381 7.91 -0.48 20.22
CA VAL A 381 7.86 0.99 20.24
C VAL A 381 8.10 1.52 21.67
N ILE A 382 7.49 0.92 22.69
CA ILE A 382 7.71 1.28 24.10
C ILE A 382 9.18 1.05 24.52
N MET A 383 9.84 0.00 24.04
CA MET A 383 11.27 -0.21 24.27
C MET A 383 12.13 0.89 23.62
N CYS A 384 11.81 1.31 22.39
CA CYS A 384 12.48 2.43 21.72
C CYS A 384 12.35 3.74 22.52
N PHE A 385 11.19 3.98 23.17
CA PHE A 385 10.98 5.12 24.07
C PHE A 385 11.80 5.08 25.36
N ARG A 386 12.21 3.89 25.85
CA ARG A 386 12.98 3.75 27.10
C ARG A 386 14.46 4.11 26.93
N GLU A 387 15.08 3.70 25.83
CA GLU A 387 16.47 4.06 25.51
C GLU A 387 16.59 5.44 24.84
N LEU A 388 15.58 5.82 24.06
CA LEU A 388 15.42 7.12 23.39
C LEU A 388 16.73 7.69 22.78
N ARG A 389 17.35 6.88 21.91
CA ARG A 389 18.44 7.29 21.01
C ARG A 389 17.90 8.04 19.79
N ASP A 390 18.76 8.78 19.09
CA ASP A 390 18.34 9.62 17.97
C ASP A 390 17.81 8.79 16.78
N GLU A 391 18.36 7.59 16.59
CA GLU A 391 17.87 6.60 15.63
C GLU A 391 16.52 5.96 16.04
N HIS A 392 16.28 5.76 17.34
CA HIS A 392 15.00 5.22 17.86
C HIS A 392 13.85 6.19 17.63
N LEU A 393 14.11 7.50 17.70
CA LEU A 393 13.11 8.54 17.41
C LEU A 393 12.54 8.42 15.99
N PHE A 394 13.38 8.06 15.01
CA PHE A 394 12.92 7.81 13.64
C PHE A 394 11.95 6.63 13.57
N VAL A 395 12.27 5.52 14.25
CA VAL A 395 11.40 4.33 14.32
C VAL A 395 10.07 4.65 14.99
N ILE A 396 10.08 5.44 16.07
CA ILE A 396 8.86 5.89 16.77
C ILE A 396 7.96 6.73 15.83
N ILE A 397 8.53 7.75 15.18
CA ILE A 397 7.78 8.62 14.27
C ILE A 397 7.19 7.82 13.10
N TYR A 398 8.00 6.97 12.47
CA TYR A 398 7.57 6.08 11.40
C TYR A 398 6.46 5.13 11.87
N SER A 399 6.59 4.54 13.07
CA SER A 399 5.57 3.65 13.66
C SER A 399 4.21 4.34 13.81
N VAL A 400 4.19 5.56 14.37
CA VAL A 400 2.94 6.32 14.60
C VAL A 400 2.32 6.74 13.26
N MET A 401 3.11 7.31 12.36
CA MET A 401 2.61 7.84 11.08
C MET A 401 2.13 6.72 10.15
N ALA A 402 2.89 5.63 10.01
CA ALA A 402 2.49 4.49 9.19
C ALA A 402 1.23 3.79 9.74
N SER A 403 1.08 3.70 11.08
CA SER A 403 -0.12 3.12 11.70
C SER A 403 -1.37 3.93 11.39
N TYR A 404 -1.27 5.27 11.43
CA TYR A 404 -2.37 6.16 11.03
C TYR A 404 -2.75 5.96 9.56
N PHE A 405 -1.77 6.01 8.65
CA PHE A 405 -2.03 5.88 7.22
C PHE A 405 -2.58 4.50 6.81
N ALA A 406 -2.07 3.42 7.39
CA ALA A 406 -2.60 2.07 7.18
C ALA A 406 -4.02 1.88 7.77
N GLY A 407 -4.40 2.62 8.81
CA GLY A 407 -5.78 2.65 9.31
C GLY A 407 -6.75 3.34 8.35
N VAL A 408 -6.30 4.43 7.70
CA VAL A 408 -7.11 5.20 6.74
C VAL A 408 -7.26 4.50 5.38
N MET A 409 -6.24 3.75 4.92
CA MET A 409 -6.21 3.17 3.58
C MET A 409 -5.52 1.80 3.54
N VAL A 410 -6.22 0.78 3.01
CA VAL A 410 -5.71 -0.62 2.91
C VAL A 410 -4.39 -0.72 2.13
N ARG A 411 -4.22 0.00 1.00
CA ARG A 411 -2.95 -0.06 0.22
C ARG A 411 -1.72 0.36 1.06
N LEU A 412 -1.89 1.25 2.05
CA LEU A 412 -0.80 1.78 2.85
C LEU A 412 -0.32 0.82 3.95
N MET A 413 -1.03 -0.29 4.18
CA MET A 413 -0.58 -1.41 5.00
C MET A 413 0.82 -1.92 4.60
N LEU A 414 1.11 -1.92 3.28
CA LEU A 414 2.42 -2.25 2.73
C LEU A 414 3.56 -1.41 3.32
N THR A 415 3.29 -0.13 3.65
CA THR A 415 4.28 0.79 4.25
C THR A 415 4.38 0.67 5.77
N LEU A 416 3.39 0.06 6.43
CA LEU A 416 3.42 -0.25 7.86
C LEU A 416 4.21 -1.54 8.14
N THR A 417 4.07 -2.55 7.28
CA THR A 417 4.69 -3.87 7.45
C THR A 417 6.18 -3.83 7.84
N PRO A 418 7.06 -3.02 7.20
CA PRO A 418 8.48 -3.02 7.55
C PRO A 418 8.77 -2.51 8.96
N VAL A 419 8.09 -1.44 9.41
CA VAL A 419 8.32 -0.91 10.78
C VAL A 419 7.78 -1.85 11.85
N VAL A 420 6.68 -2.55 11.56
CA VAL A 420 6.14 -3.61 12.42
C VAL A 420 7.16 -4.75 12.58
N CYS A 421 7.79 -5.21 11.50
CA CYS A 421 8.84 -6.23 11.56
C CYS A 421 10.05 -5.76 12.39
N VAL A 422 10.53 -4.52 12.20
CA VAL A 422 11.68 -3.96 12.92
C VAL A 422 11.40 -3.83 14.42
N ALA A 423 10.28 -3.20 14.80
CA ALA A 423 9.94 -3.00 16.20
C ALA A 423 9.64 -4.34 16.92
N SER A 424 8.95 -5.26 16.24
CA SER A 424 8.69 -6.60 16.79
C SER A 424 9.98 -7.41 16.98
N ALA A 425 10.94 -7.28 16.07
CA ALA A 425 12.25 -7.89 16.20
C ALA A 425 13.06 -7.31 17.35
N ILE A 426 13.02 -5.99 17.58
CA ILE A 426 13.64 -5.35 18.76
C ILE A 426 13.05 -5.89 20.06
N ALA A 427 11.73 -6.03 20.15
CA ALA A 427 11.06 -6.60 21.31
C ALA A 427 11.45 -8.07 21.56
N LEU A 428 11.33 -8.93 20.55
CA LEU A 428 11.62 -10.36 20.67
C LEU A 428 13.11 -10.65 20.88
N SER A 429 14.02 -9.90 20.25
CA SER A 429 15.46 -9.98 20.56
C SER A 429 15.73 -9.64 22.02
N THR A 430 15.10 -8.59 22.57
CA THR A 430 15.29 -8.19 23.98
C THR A 430 14.72 -9.23 24.94
N LEU A 431 13.55 -9.82 24.62
CA LEU A 431 13.00 -10.94 25.35
C LEU A 431 13.97 -12.13 25.37
N LEU A 432 14.40 -12.59 24.19
CA LEU A 432 15.30 -13.75 24.06
C LEU A 432 16.64 -13.51 24.77
N GLU A 433 17.25 -12.33 24.63
CA GLU A 433 18.50 -11.99 25.31
C GLU A 433 18.37 -12.03 26.85
N THR A 434 17.25 -11.51 27.38
CA THR A 434 17.00 -11.46 28.83
C THR A 434 16.87 -12.85 29.45
N TYR A 435 16.26 -13.80 28.73
CA TYR A 435 16.01 -15.16 29.24
C TYR A 435 17.09 -16.20 28.85
N ILE A 436 17.83 -16.00 27.76
CA ILE A 436 18.92 -16.89 27.32
C ILE A 436 20.24 -16.55 28.02
N ASN A 437 20.59 -15.27 28.12
CA ASN A 437 21.83 -14.80 28.76
C ASN A 437 21.51 -13.91 29.98
N PRO A 438 20.90 -14.46 31.05
CA PRO A 438 20.63 -13.69 32.24
C PRO A 438 21.94 -13.32 32.91
N VAL A 439 22.19 -12.01 32.97
CA VAL A 439 23.14 -11.41 33.90
C VAL A 439 22.49 -11.50 35.28
N GLU A 440 23.13 -12.22 36.20
CA GLU A 440 22.74 -12.12 37.60
C GLU A 440 22.99 -10.68 38.05
N PRO A 441 22.05 -10.01 38.74
CA PRO A 441 22.31 -8.68 39.26
C PRO A 441 23.49 -8.78 40.22
N ASP A 442 24.59 -8.07 39.91
CA ASP A 442 25.71 -7.92 40.83
C ASP A 442 25.14 -7.58 42.22
N ALA A 443 25.42 -8.43 43.21
CA ALA A 443 24.91 -8.25 44.55
C ALA A 443 25.43 -6.90 45.07
N ALA A 444 24.55 -5.90 45.07
CA ALA A 444 24.91 -4.55 45.42
C ALA A 444 25.52 -4.55 46.82
N ALA A 445 26.70 -3.93 46.92
CA ALA A 445 27.60 -3.87 48.07
C ALA A 445 26.97 -4.20 49.42
N GLU A 446 27.62 -5.12 50.14
CA GLU A 446 27.40 -5.28 51.58
C GLU A 446 27.39 -3.91 52.27
N VAL A 447 26.47 -3.78 53.23
CA VAL A 447 26.17 -2.54 53.94
C VAL A 447 27.47 -1.91 54.45
N ALA A 448 27.86 -0.78 53.86
CA ALA A 448 28.93 0.03 54.40
C ALA A 448 28.48 0.59 55.76
N GLU A 449 28.97 -0.02 56.84
CA GLU A 449 28.74 0.48 58.20
C GLU A 449 29.26 1.92 58.33
N PRO A 450 28.48 2.85 58.89
CA PRO A 450 28.98 4.19 59.18
C PRO A 450 29.94 4.14 60.36
N GLN A 451 31.25 4.17 60.08
CA GLN A 451 32.26 4.42 61.10
C GLN A 451 32.04 5.81 61.72
N GLN A 452 31.45 5.86 62.91
CA GLN A 452 31.50 7.02 63.79
C GLN A 452 32.63 6.82 64.81
N THR A 453 33.68 7.64 64.69
CA THR A 453 34.74 7.73 65.68
C THR A 453 34.46 8.84 66.71
N ASN A 454 34.81 8.54 67.96
CA ASN A 454 35.01 9.41 69.13
C ASN A 454 33.82 9.61 70.09
N GLY A 455 34.09 9.38 71.39
CA GLY A 455 33.22 9.76 72.53
C GLY A 455 33.28 8.75 73.67
N GLU A 456 33.97 9.07 74.76
CA GLU A 456 34.22 8.15 75.88
C GLU A 456 33.04 8.02 76.88
N THR A 457 33.10 6.94 77.67
CA THR A 457 32.67 6.81 79.08
C THR A 457 31.21 6.49 79.51
N THR A 458 31.16 5.43 80.35
CA THR A 458 30.33 5.19 81.56
C THR A 458 29.00 4.40 81.53
N VAL A 459 29.12 3.11 81.89
CA VAL A 459 28.53 2.42 83.08
C VAL A 459 26.99 2.33 83.25
N ALA A 460 26.50 1.12 82.93
CA ALA A 460 25.60 0.23 83.72
C ALA A 460 24.07 0.46 83.90
N ALA A 461 23.44 -0.69 84.23
CA ALA A 461 22.13 -0.93 84.85
C ALA A 461 20.86 -0.98 83.97
N ALA A 462 20.26 -2.18 83.95
CA ALA A 462 18.83 -2.42 83.72
C ALA A 462 18.10 -2.55 85.08
N PRO A 463 16.80 -2.92 85.18
CA PRO A 463 15.67 -2.84 84.24
C PRO A 463 14.43 -2.13 84.85
N SER A 464 13.36 -1.90 84.08
CA SER A 464 11.96 -2.05 84.58
C SER A 464 10.86 -1.87 83.52
N THR A 465 9.86 -2.74 83.62
CA THR A 465 8.46 -2.61 83.12
C THR A 465 7.52 -2.57 84.34
N PRO A 466 6.16 -2.54 84.26
CA PRO A 466 5.21 -2.16 83.19
C PRO A 466 4.08 -1.21 83.69
N ALA A 467 3.10 -0.91 82.81
CA ALA A 467 1.65 -0.57 83.02
C ALA A 467 1.22 0.67 82.22
N GLY A 468 0.00 0.81 81.68
CA GLY A 468 -1.15 -0.09 81.59
C GLY A 468 -2.48 0.59 81.98
N LYS A 469 -3.43 0.78 81.02
CA LYS A 469 -4.91 0.75 81.20
C LYS A 469 -5.73 1.34 80.01
N LYS A 470 -6.58 0.48 79.44
CA LYS A 470 -8.01 0.65 79.08
C LYS A 470 -8.54 1.97 78.44
N ALA A 471 -8.82 1.85 77.13
CA ALA A 471 -10.16 1.88 76.50
C ALA A 471 -11.06 3.15 76.54
N LYS A 472 -11.50 3.55 75.33
CA LYS A 472 -12.90 3.92 74.98
C LYS A 472 -13.12 3.88 73.46
N LYS A 473 -14.30 3.41 73.02
CA LYS A 473 -14.86 3.55 71.64
C LYS A 473 -16.06 4.50 71.70
N PRO A 474 -16.42 5.15 70.58
CA PRO A 474 -17.78 4.99 70.06
C PRO A 474 -17.85 4.74 68.53
N VAL A 475 -19.08 4.68 68.01
CA VAL A 475 -19.52 4.29 66.64
C VAL A 475 -20.44 5.40 66.06
N ALA A 476 -20.78 5.51 64.77
CA ALA A 476 -20.52 4.69 63.57
C ALA A 476 -20.60 5.55 62.28
N ALA A 477 -19.96 5.11 61.19
CA ALA A 477 -20.37 5.41 59.80
C ALA A 477 -19.73 4.38 58.84
N ALA A 478 -20.45 3.95 57.79
CA ALA A 478 -20.04 2.87 56.89
C ALA A 478 -20.12 3.26 55.40
N ALA A 479 -19.13 2.83 54.62
CA ALA A 479 -19.13 2.72 53.15
C ALA A 479 -17.96 1.77 52.73
N PRO A 480 -17.97 1.16 51.52
CA PRO A 480 -17.91 -0.30 51.44
C PRO A 480 -16.53 -0.92 51.18
N THR A 481 -16.45 -2.21 51.52
CA THR A 481 -15.31 -3.10 51.28
C THR A 481 -15.10 -3.42 49.80
N SER A 482 -13.93 -3.09 49.25
CA SER A 482 -13.45 -3.65 47.98
C SER A 482 -12.71 -4.97 48.21
N ALA A 483 -13.06 -6.04 47.49
CA ALA A 483 -12.47 -7.39 47.60
C ALA A 483 -10.98 -7.52 47.17
N LEU A 484 -10.25 -6.41 47.09
CA LEU A 484 -8.83 -6.34 46.73
C LEU A 484 -7.89 -6.46 47.95
N SER A 485 -8.36 -6.20 49.17
CA SER A 485 -7.50 -6.25 50.37
C SER A 485 -7.23 -7.65 50.90
N GLU A 486 -8.15 -8.62 50.72
CA GLU A 486 -7.93 -10.01 51.16
C GLU A 486 -6.95 -10.77 50.25
N LEU A 487 -6.89 -10.43 48.96
CA LEU A 487 -5.92 -11.01 48.01
C LEU A 487 -4.45 -10.67 48.35
N VAL A 488 -4.21 -9.58 49.10
CA VAL A 488 -2.86 -9.13 49.49
C VAL A 488 -2.38 -9.79 50.79
N ALA A 489 -3.29 -10.32 51.62
CA ALA A 489 -2.96 -10.86 52.95
C ALA A 489 -2.42 -12.31 52.93
N VAL A 490 -2.54 -13.04 51.82
CA VAL A 490 -2.20 -14.48 51.75
C VAL A 490 -0.71 -14.74 51.44
N SER A 491 0.07 -13.73 51.01
CA SER A 491 1.45 -13.96 50.52
C SER A 491 2.57 -13.89 51.57
N SER A 492 2.27 -13.70 52.87
CA SER A 492 3.30 -13.61 53.92
C SER A 492 3.54 -14.93 54.67
N GLY A 493 3.92 -15.99 53.94
CA GLY A 493 4.38 -17.27 54.48
C GLY A 493 5.92 -17.38 54.53
N LYS A 494 6.48 -17.98 55.58
CA LYS A 494 7.94 -18.03 55.83
C LYS A 494 8.74 -18.83 54.79
N LYS A 495 9.96 -18.34 54.53
CA LYS A 495 11.02 -18.88 53.66
C LYS A 495 11.20 -20.41 53.67
N THR A 496 11.32 -20.98 52.47
CA THR A 496 12.35 -21.99 52.14
C THR A 496 13.15 -21.50 50.93
N THR A 497 14.48 -21.62 50.98
CA THR A 497 15.39 -21.07 49.97
C THR A 497 15.47 -21.95 48.73
N SER A 498 14.59 -21.69 47.76
CA SER A 498 14.79 -22.03 46.35
C SER A 498 14.60 -20.76 45.52
N SER A 499 15.44 -20.55 44.51
CA SER A 499 15.37 -19.41 43.60
C SER A 499 14.18 -19.50 42.63
N ARG A 500 12.95 -19.51 43.17
CA ARG A 500 11.70 -19.43 42.43
C ARG A 500 11.31 -17.97 42.18
N GLY A 501 12.10 -17.32 41.33
CA GLY A 501 11.78 -16.05 40.69
C GLY A 501 11.94 -16.15 39.17
N ILE A 502 11.90 -15.01 38.48
CA ILE A 502 12.06 -14.87 37.02
C ILE A 502 13.38 -15.49 36.51
N PHE A 503 14.33 -15.74 37.41
CA PHE A 503 15.64 -16.36 37.15
C PHE A 503 15.67 -17.89 37.27
N GLY A 504 14.58 -18.57 37.63
CA GLY A 504 14.55 -20.05 37.67
C GLY A 504 14.59 -20.68 36.28
N LEU A 505 15.28 -21.82 36.13
CA LEU A 505 15.40 -22.54 34.84
C LEU A 505 14.03 -22.86 34.23
N ASP A 506 13.08 -23.33 35.04
CA ASP A 506 11.71 -23.65 34.62
C ASP A 506 11.02 -22.47 33.91
N ALA A 507 11.12 -21.26 34.49
CA ALA A 507 10.51 -20.05 33.94
C ALA A 507 11.19 -19.61 32.63
N ARG A 508 12.52 -19.72 32.55
CA ARG A 508 13.29 -19.42 31.31
C ARG A 508 12.88 -20.38 30.19
N ILE A 509 12.81 -21.68 30.48
CA ILE A 509 12.42 -22.72 29.52
C ILE A 509 10.98 -22.47 29.02
N VAL A 510 10.04 -22.16 29.90
CA VAL A 510 8.65 -21.85 29.53
C VAL A 510 8.57 -20.63 28.60
N VAL A 511 9.26 -19.52 28.91
CA VAL A 511 9.23 -18.31 28.07
C VAL A 511 9.91 -18.54 26.71
N VAL A 512 11.05 -19.23 26.68
CA VAL A 512 11.75 -19.55 25.43
C VAL A 512 10.93 -20.51 24.56
N LEU A 513 10.35 -21.56 25.13
CA LEU A 513 9.47 -22.49 24.40
C LEU A 513 8.20 -21.80 23.88
N ASN A 514 7.57 -20.94 24.68
CA ASN A 514 6.42 -20.17 24.23
C ASN A 514 6.78 -19.22 23.07
N THR A 515 7.93 -18.55 23.16
CA THR A 515 8.43 -17.68 22.08
C THR A 515 8.70 -18.48 20.80
N LEU A 516 9.36 -19.64 20.90
CA LEU A 516 9.62 -20.53 19.76
C LEU A 516 8.33 -21.08 19.14
N TRP A 517 7.34 -21.46 19.96
CA TRP A 517 6.03 -21.88 19.49
C TRP A 517 5.30 -20.76 18.74
N MET A 518 5.35 -19.53 19.26
CA MET A 518 4.74 -18.37 18.62
C MET A 518 5.41 -18.03 17.28
N LEU A 519 6.74 -18.18 17.18
CA LEU A 519 7.50 -18.06 15.93
C LEU A 519 7.14 -19.15 14.92
N PHE A 520 7.00 -20.41 15.36
CA PHE A 520 6.58 -21.52 14.49
C PHE A 520 5.14 -21.33 13.96
N PHE A 521 4.22 -20.92 14.84
CA PHE A 521 2.85 -20.61 14.46
C PHE A 521 2.75 -19.42 13.50
N PHE A 522 3.63 -18.40 13.67
CA PHE A 522 3.77 -17.31 12.71
C PHE A 522 4.18 -17.83 11.32
N VAL A 523 5.19 -18.71 11.21
CA VAL A 523 5.60 -19.31 9.93
C VAL A 523 4.45 -20.10 9.28
N PHE A 524 3.73 -20.90 10.06
CA PHE A 524 2.56 -21.65 9.58
C PHE A 524 1.47 -20.72 9.03
N HIS A 525 1.07 -19.71 9.80
CA HIS A 525 0.10 -18.68 9.38
C HIS A 525 0.53 -17.96 8.11
N CYS A 526 1.78 -17.52 8.04
CA CYS A 526 2.31 -16.79 6.88
C CYS A 526 2.24 -17.66 5.61
N THR A 527 2.61 -18.93 5.72
CA THR A 527 2.57 -19.89 4.61
C THR A 527 1.13 -20.19 4.18
N TYR A 528 0.23 -20.39 5.14
CA TYR A 528 -1.20 -20.63 4.88
C TYR A 528 -1.88 -19.45 4.19
N VAL A 529 -1.75 -18.23 4.74
CA VAL A 529 -2.34 -17.02 4.14
C VAL A 529 -1.78 -16.76 2.75
N THR A 530 -0.47 -16.96 2.55
CA THR A 530 0.15 -16.80 1.24
C THR A 530 -0.42 -17.78 0.22
N SER A 531 -0.46 -19.07 0.57
CA SER A 531 -0.92 -20.16 -0.32
C SER A 531 -2.43 -20.12 -0.61
N SER A 532 -3.24 -19.63 0.33
CA SER A 532 -4.71 -19.66 0.22
C SER A 532 -5.36 -18.33 -0.20
N ALA A 533 -4.75 -17.18 0.10
CA ALA A 533 -5.35 -15.86 -0.17
C ALA A 533 -4.60 -15.05 -1.22
N TYR A 534 -3.26 -15.02 -1.18
CA TYR A 534 -2.47 -14.11 -2.02
C TYR A 534 -1.89 -14.74 -3.30
N SER A 535 -1.80 -16.07 -3.40
CA SER A 535 -1.30 -16.75 -4.61
C SER A 535 -2.39 -17.14 -5.62
N SER A 536 -3.42 -16.30 -5.80
CA SER A 536 -4.50 -16.52 -6.77
C SER A 536 -4.35 -15.59 -7.98
N PRO A 537 -4.25 -16.12 -9.23
CA PRO A 537 -4.14 -15.30 -10.42
C PRO A 537 -5.47 -14.58 -10.76
N SER A 538 -5.40 -13.32 -11.18
CA SER A 538 -6.59 -12.54 -11.58
C SER A 538 -7.06 -12.81 -13.02
N VAL A 539 -6.19 -13.42 -13.84
CA VAL A 539 -6.43 -13.70 -15.27
C VAL A 539 -7.20 -15.01 -15.47
N VAL A 540 -6.96 -15.97 -14.58
CA VAL A 540 -7.42 -17.36 -14.67
C VAL A 540 -8.22 -17.64 -13.41
N LEU A 541 -9.49 -18.00 -13.53
CA LEU A 541 -10.34 -18.26 -12.37
C LEU A 541 -10.36 -19.75 -12.05
N ALA A 542 -9.92 -20.12 -10.84
CA ALA A 542 -10.04 -21.49 -10.36
C ALA A 542 -11.38 -21.70 -9.64
N SER A 543 -12.18 -22.66 -10.12
CA SER A 543 -13.38 -23.15 -9.45
C SER A 543 -13.14 -24.56 -8.93
N GLN A 544 -13.55 -24.83 -7.69
CA GLN A 544 -13.49 -26.18 -7.12
C GLN A 544 -14.84 -26.88 -7.24
N GLY A 545 -14.86 -28.08 -7.81
CA GLY A 545 -16.02 -28.95 -7.86
C GLY A 545 -16.36 -29.53 -6.47
N PRO A 546 -17.59 -30.04 -6.24
CA PRO A 546 -17.96 -30.71 -4.99
C PRO A 546 -17.13 -31.98 -4.69
N ASP A 547 -16.47 -32.52 -5.71
CA ASP A 547 -15.55 -33.66 -5.66
C ASP A 547 -14.09 -33.26 -5.34
N GLY A 548 -13.81 -31.96 -5.21
CA GLY A 548 -12.46 -31.41 -5.01
C GLY A 548 -11.64 -31.27 -6.29
N SER A 549 -12.21 -31.56 -7.47
CA SER A 549 -11.54 -31.28 -8.75
C SER A 549 -11.39 -29.77 -8.97
N GLN A 550 -10.28 -29.34 -9.56
CA GLN A 550 -10.07 -27.94 -9.95
C GLN A 550 -10.40 -27.77 -11.43
N HIS A 551 -11.47 -27.02 -11.70
CA HIS A 551 -11.80 -26.55 -13.03
C HIS A 551 -11.23 -25.14 -13.22
N ILE A 552 -10.39 -25.00 -14.23
CA ILE A 552 -9.72 -23.75 -14.59
C ILE A 552 -10.55 -23.07 -15.67
N ILE A 553 -11.00 -21.83 -15.38
CA ILE A 553 -11.82 -21.01 -16.27
C ILE A 553 -10.95 -19.89 -16.83
N ASP A 554 -10.89 -19.78 -18.16
CA ASP A 554 -9.91 -18.95 -18.88
C ASP A 554 -10.55 -18.04 -19.96
N ASP A 555 -11.85 -17.78 -19.83
CA ASP A 555 -12.66 -16.91 -20.69
C ASP A 555 -12.01 -15.55 -21.02
N PHE A 556 -11.23 -14.98 -20.10
CA PHE A 556 -10.51 -13.72 -20.33
C PHE A 556 -9.45 -13.87 -21.42
N ARG A 557 -8.58 -14.88 -21.34
CA ARG A 557 -7.54 -15.10 -22.36
C ARG A 557 -8.18 -15.54 -23.67
N GLU A 558 -9.23 -16.37 -23.62
CA GLU A 558 -10.03 -16.75 -24.78
C GLU A 558 -10.54 -15.52 -25.55
N ALA A 559 -11.28 -14.64 -24.88
CA ALA A 559 -11.91 -13.47 -25.49
C ALA A 559 -10.89 -12.43 -25.98
N TYR A 560 -9.84 -12.15 -25.20
CA TYR A 560 -8.76 -11.24 -25.63
C TYR A 560 -7.96 -11.81 -26.81
N TYR A 561 -7.78 -13.13 -26.91
CA TYR A 561 -7.09 -13.77 -28.02
C TYR A 561 -7.95 -13.80 -29.29
N TRP A 562 -9.27 -14.04 -29.18
CA TRP A 562 -10.22 -13.85 -30.27
C TRP A 562 -10.15 -12.42 -30.80
N LEU A 563 -10.20 -11.42 -29.90
CA LEU A 563 -10.15 -10.01 -30.26
C LEU A 563 -8.85 -9.68 -31.03
N ARG A 564 -7.72 -10.30 -30.66
CA ARG A 564 -6.42 -10.14 -31.33
C ARG A 564 -6.32 -10.77 -32.71
N GLN A 565 -6.97 -11.91 -32.94
CA GLN A 565 -6.84 -12.69 -34.18
C GLN A 565 -7.96 -12.41 -35.19
N ASN A 566 -9.15 -11.99 -34.72
CA ASN A 566 -10.37 -11.92 -35.52
C ASN A 566 -10.85 -10.49 -35.84
N THR A 567 -10.16 -9.45 -35.35
CA THR A 567 -10.50 -8.04 -35.64
C THR A 567 -9.38 -7.30 -36.36
N PRO A 568 -9.65 -6.21 -37.10
CA PRO A 568 -8.63 -5.31 -37.64
C PRO A 568 -7.68 -4.77 -36.57
N GLU A 569 -6.40 -4.53 -36.91
CA GLU A 569 -5.39 -4.04 -35.94
C GLU A 569 -5.69 -2.64 -35.39
N ASP A 570 -6.40 -1.82 -36.17
CA ASP A 570 -6.84 -0.47 -35.84
C ASP A 570 -8.21 -0.40 -35.13
N ALA A 571 -8.88 -1.53 -34.93
CA ALA A 571 -10.24 -1.58 -34.37
C ALA A 571 -10.29 -1.07 -32.92
N VAL A 572 -11.09 -0.03 -32.68
CA VAL A 572 -11.17 0.63 -31.37
C VAL A 572 -12.12 -0.12 -30.43
N VAL A 573 -11.62 -0.45 -29.24
CA VAL A 573 -12.34 -1.21 -28.22
C VAL A 573 -12.73 -0.29 -27.06
N MET A 574 -14.02 -0.25 -26.75
CA MET A 574 -14.56 0.39 -25.56
C MET A 574 -14.86 -0.66 -24.48
N SER A 575 -14.26 -0.48 -23.31
CA SER A 575 -14.53 -1.23 -22.08
C SER A 575 -14.67 -0.28 -20.91
N TRP A 576 -14.98 -0.80 -19.72
CA TRP A 576 -14.71 -0.06 -18.48
C TRP A 576 -13.19 0.09 -18.24
N TRP A 577 -12.79 1.10 -17.45
CA TRP A 577 -11.38 1.52 -17.33
C TRP A 577 -10.48 0.48 -16.67
N ASP A 578 -11.01 -0.34 -15.76
CA ASP A 578 -10.33 -1.45 -15.08
C ASP A 578 -9.57 -2.39 -16.05
N TYR A 579 -10.09 -2.57 -17.26
CA TYR A 579 -9.64 -3.59 -18.21
C TYR A 579 -8.70 -3.05 -19.30
N GLY A 580 -8.49 -1.73 -19.37
CA GLY A 580 -7.76 -1.08 -20.48
C GLY A 580 -6.34 -1.62 -20.67
N TYR A 581 -5.59 -1.78 -19.57
CA TYR A 581 -4.24 -2.36 -19.60
C TYR A 581 -4.20 -3.82 -20.04
N GLN A 582 -5.21 -4.63 -19.67
CA GLN A 582 -5.30 -6.03 -20.09
C GLN A 582 -5.63 -6.15 -21.58
N ILE A 583 -6.55 -5.35 -22.10
CA ILE A 583 -6.89 -5.31 -23.52
C ILE A 583 -5.66 -4.85 -24.34
N ALA A 584 -5.02 -3.74 -23.95
CA ALA A 584 -3.81 -3.25 -24.62
C ALA A 584 -2.60 -4.20 -24.48
N GLY A 585 -2.56 -5.04 -23.44
CA GLY A 585 -1.47 -5.99 -23.18
C GLY A 585 -1.63 -7.36 -23.83
N MET A 586 -2.84 -7.93 -23.79
CA MET A 586 -3.16 -9.27 -24.31
C MET A 586 -3.77 -9.23 -25.71
N ALA A 587 -4.79 -8.38 -25.93
CA ALA A 587 -5.50 -8.29 -27.20
C ALA A 587 -4.76 -7.43 -28.24
N ASP A 588 -3.88 -6.53 -27.79
CA ASP A 588 -3.03 -5.69 -28.66
C ASP A 588 -3.91 -4.83 -29.60
N ARG A 589 -4.91 -4.13 -29.02
CA ARG A 589 -5.87 -3.26 -29.72
C ARG A 589 -6.00 -1.87 -29.08
N PRO A 590 -6.35 -0.82 -29.85
CA PRO A 590 -6.63 0.50 -29.32
C PRO A 590 -7.76 0.52 -28.28
N THR A 591 -7.50 1.14 -27.12
CA THR A 591 -8.50 1.31 -26.05
C THR A 591 -8.94 2.76 -25.87
N LEU A 592 -10.23 2.96 -25.64
CA LEU A 592 -10.81 4.29 -25.45
C LEU A 592 -10.48 4.90 -24.08
N VAL A 593 -10.48 4.08 -23.02
CA VAL A 593 -10.15 4.45 -21.63
C VAL A 593 -9.25 3.40 -20.98
N ASP A 594 -8.59 3.77 -19.89
CA ASP A 594 -7.48 2.99 -19.34
C ASP A 594 -7.26 3.21 -17.84
N ASN A 595 -6.52 2.30 -17.20
CA ASN A 595 -6.44 2.22 -15.72
C ASN A 595 -5.78 3.44 -15.04
N ASN A 596 -5.01 4.24 -15.80
CA ASN A 596 -4.32 5.42 -15.26
C ASN A 596 -5.24 6.58 -14.83
N THR A 597 -6.54 6.54 -15.18
CA THR A 597 -7.60 7.48 -14.75
C THR A 597 -7.27 8.99 -14.84
N TRP A 598 -6.38 9.41 -15.74
CA TRP A 598 -5.88 10.81 -15.78
C TRP A 598 -6.88 11.83 -16.36
N ASN A 599 -7.83 11.39 -17.20
CA ASN A 599 -8.88 12.23 -17.77
C ASN A 599 -10.27 11.74 -17.35
N ASN A 600 -10.80 12.33 -16.27
CA ASN A 600 -12.10 11.99 -15.69
C ASN A 600 -13.26 12.21 -16.66
N THR A 601 -13.22 13.22 -17.52
CA THR A 601 -14.30 13.53 -18.49
C THR A 601 -14.41 12.44 -19.55
N HIS A 602 -13.30 11.84 -19.97
CA HIS A 602 -13.29 10.75 -20.95
C HIS A 602 -13.87 9.46 -20.34
N ILE A 603 -13.49 9.12 -19.10
CA ILE A 603 -14.08 7.99 -18.37
C ILE A 603 -15.57 8.21 -18.11
N ALA A 604 -15.95 9.42 -17.72
CA ALA A 604 -17.35 9.76 -17.56
C ALA A 604 -18.13 9.62 -18.88
N THR A 605 -17.52 9.90 -20.04
CA THR A 605 -18.14 9.69 -21.36
C THR A 605 -18.43 8.21 -21.63
N VAL A 606 -17.50 7.31 -21.26
CA VAL A 606 -17.72 5.86 -21.30
C VAL A 606 -18.83 5.44 -20.32
N GLY A 607 -18.79 5.93 -19.09
CA GLY A 607 -19.85 5.68 -18.10
C GLY A 607 -21.23 6.15 -18.57
N LYS A 608 -21.28 7.29 -19.25
CA LYS A 608 -22.49 7.85 -19.87
C LYS A 608 -23.02 6.96 -20.99
N ALA A 609 -22.16 6.50 -21.90
CA ALA A 609 -22.56 5.58 -22.96
C ALA A 609 -23.06 4.23 -22.40
N MET A 610 -22.38 3.66 -21.40
CA MET A 610 -22.79 2.39 -20.76
C MET A 610 -24.12 2.49 -19.99
N SER A 611 -24.43 3.65 -19.39
CA SER A 611 -25.63 3.84 -18.55
C SER A 611 -26.82 4.49 -19.25
N SER A 612 -26.63 5.03 -20.46
CA SER A 612 -27.70 5.57 -21.31
C SER A 612 -28.44 4.47 -22.09
N SER A 613 -29.57 4.81 -22.71
CA SER A 613 -30.23 3.95 -23.70
C SER A 613 -29.43 3.83 -25.00
N GLU A 614 -29.64 2.76 -25.77
CA GLU A 614 -28.98 2.54 -27.08
C GLU A 614 -29.07 3.76 -28.01
N GLU A 615 -30.23 4.41 -28.10
CA GLU A 615 -30.48 5.58 -28.96
C GLU A 615 -29.59 6.79 -28.60
N ASN A 616 -29.27 6.95 -27.31
CA ASN A 616 -28.40 8.01 -26.80
C ASN A 616 -26.93 7.60 -26.76
N ALA A 617 -26.65 6.31 -26.58
CA ALA A 617 -25.29 5.78 -26.51
C ALA A 617 -24.65 5.62 -27.91
N TYR A 618 -25.42 5.22 -28.92
CA TYR A 618 -24.90 4.98 -30.27
C TYR A 618 -24.21 6.22 -30.89
N PRO A 619 -24.75 7.45 -30.82
CA PRO A 619 -24.03 8.65 -31.25
C PRO A 619 -22.71 8.89 -30.49
N ILE A 620 -22.61 8.48 -29.23
CA ILE A 620 -21.38 8.59 -28.43
C ILE A 620 -20.35 7.58 -28.93
N LEU A 621 -20.75 6.32 -29.18
CA LEU A 621 -19.89 5.27 -29.74
C LEU A 621 -19.34 5.69 -31.11
N ARG A 622 -20.22 6.16 -32.02
CA ARG A 622 -19.84 6.61 -33.36
C ARG A 622 -18.95 7.86 -33.35
N LYS A 623 -19.16 8.80 -32.41
CA LYS A 623 -18.32 10.01 -32.27
C LYS A 623 -16.87 9.72 -31.85
N HIS A 624 -16.62 8.56 -31.24
CA HIS A 624 -15.28 8.12 -30.81
C HIS A 624 -14.75 6.95 -31.64
N ASP A 625 -15.34 6.72 -32.83
CA ASP A 625 -14.97 5.66 -33.78
C ASP A 625 -14.84 4.26 -33.14
N VAL A 626 -15.72 3.94 -32.17
CA VAL A 626 -15.74 2.64 -31.50
C VAL A 626 -16.30 1.56 -32.43
N ASP A 627 -15.51 0.52 -32.68
CA ASP A 627 -15.93 -0.66 -33.46
C ASP A 627 -16.48 -1.78 -32.57
N TYR A 628 -15.88 -1.98 -31.39
CA TYR A 628 -16.23 -3.07 -30.47
C TYR A 628 -16.45 -2.56 -29.04
N VAL A 629 -17.46 -3.13 -28.37
CA VAL A 629 -17.75 -2.89 -26.96
C VAL A 629 -17.59 -4.21 -26.20
N LEU A 630 -16.72 -4.21 -25.18
CA LEU A 630 -16.46 -5.36 -24.31
C LEU A 630 -17.13 -5.14 -22.94
N VAL A 631 -17.90 -6.12 -22.50
CA VAL A 631 -18.49 -6.16 -21.15
C VAL A 631 -18.23 -7.50 -20.48
N ILE A 632 -18.11 -7.48 -19.15
CA ILE A 632 -17.92 -8.67 -18.32
C ILE A 632 -19.20 -8.94 -17.52
N PHE A 633 -19.69 -10.18 -17.62
CA PHE A 633 -20.96 -10.63 -17.08
C PHE A 633 -20.78 -11.94 -16.28
N GLY A 634 -20.92 -11.87 -14.96
CA GLY A 634 -20.65 -13.00 -14.07
C GLY A 634 -21.83 -13.92 -13.81
N GLY A 635 -23.00 -13.62 -14.39
CA GLY A 635 -24.29 -14.16 -13.94
C GLY A 635 -24.48 -15.67 -14.11
N LEU A 636 -23.77 -16.32 -15.04
CA LEU A 636 -23.87 -17.76 -15.26
C LEU A 636 -23.15 -18.58 -14.19
N ILE A 637 -21.91 -18.21 -13.86
CA ILE A 637 -21.07 -18.95 -12.91
C ILE A 637 -21.10 -18.41 -11.48
N GLY A 638 -21.52 -17.15 -11.28
CA GLY A 638 -21.48 -16.49 -9.98
C GLY A 638 -20.25 -15.59 -9.75
N TYR A 639 -19.62 -15.09 -10.81
CA TYR A 639 -18.46 -14.20 -10.69
C TYR A 639 -18.87 -12.80 -10.23
N SER A 640 -18.49 -12.42 -9.01
CA SER A 640 -18.93 -11.18 -8.35
C SER A 640 -18.27 -9.90 -8.87
N GLY A 641 -17.17 -10.00 -9.62
CA GLY A 641 -16.36 -8.88 -10.11
C GLY A 641 -16.81 -8.30 -11.46
N ASP A 642 -18.07 -8.49 -11.84
CA ASP A 642 -18.62 -8.16 -13.15
C ASP A 642 -19.20 -6.73 -13.26
N ASP A 643 -19.45 -6.29 -14.49
CA ASP A 643 -19.78 -4.89 -14.75
C ASP A 643 -21.14 -4.45 -14.19
N ILE A 644 -22.10 -5.37 -14.02
CA ILE A 644 -23.41 -5.06 -13.42
C ILE A 644 -23.31 -4.72 -11.92
N ASN A 645 -22.29 -5.23 -11.21
CA ASN A 645 -21.99 -4.81 -9.83
C ASN A 645 -21.23 -3.48 -9.79
N LYS A 646 -20.39 -3.20 -10.81
CA LYS A 646 -19.65 -1.94 -10.96
C LYS A 646 -20.50 -0.80 -11.53
N PHE A 647 -21.61 -1.12 -12.19
CA PHE A 647 -22.45 -0.20 -12.96
C PHE A 647 -22.84 1.09 -12.21
N LEU A 648 -23.13 1.00 -10.92
CA LEU A 648 -23.50 2.16 -10.10
C LEU A 648 -22.35 3.17 -9.96
N TRP A 649 -21.09 2.74 -10.06
CA TRP A 649 -19.94 3.65 -10.16
C TRP A 649 -19.88 4.33 -11.53
N MET A 650 -20.19 3.61 -12.62
CA MET A 650 -20.29 4.20 -13.96
C MET A 650 -21.32 5.35 -13.98
N VAL A 651 -22.48 5.11 -13.37
CA VAL A 651 -23.55 6.10 -13.20
C VAL A 651 -23.08 7.30 -12.37
N ARG A 652 -22.46 7.08 -11.20
CA ARG A 652 -21.95 8.17 -10.34
C ARG A 652 -20.88 9.04 -11.00
N ILE A 653 -19.96 8.41 -11.74
CA ILE A 653 -18.89 9.12 -12.44
C ILE A 653 -19.47 9.94 -13.61
N ALA A 654 -20.46 9.39 -14.34
CA ALA A 654 -21.16 10.11 -15.39
C ALA A 654 -22.02 11.27 -14.83
N GLN A 655 -22.77 11.06 -13.75
CA GLN A 655 -23.57 12.09 -13.07
C GLN A 655 -22.70 13.26 -12.56
N GLY A 656 -21.46 12.99 -12.12
CA GLY A 656 -20.52 14.03 -11.70
C GLY A 656 -20.13 15.02 -12.81
N VAL A 657 -20.38 14.69 -14.08
CA VAL A 657 -20.08 15.53 -15.25
C VAL A 657 -21.34 15.97 -16.00
N TRP A 658 -22.37 15.10 -16.11
CA TRP A 658 -23.67 15.41 -16.73
C TRP A 658 -24.84 15.13 -15.76
N PRO A 659 -25.04 15.95 -14.72
CA PRO A 659 -26.08 15.74 -13.70
C PRO A 659 -27.51 15.89 -14.23
N ASP A 660 -27.69 16.62 -15.34
CA ASP A 660 -29.00 16.83 -15.97
C ASP A 660 -29.44 15.66 -16.85
N GLU A 661 -28.48 14.84 -17.33
CA GLU A 661 -28.75 13.70 -18.22
C GLU A 661 -28.78 12.37 -17.47
N ILE A 662 -27.92 12.19 -16.46
CA ILE A 662 -27.78 10.94 -15.70
C ILE A 662 -27.91 11.24 -14.21
N GLN A 663 -28.82 10.52 -13.54
CA GLN A 663 -29.11 10.66 -12.12
C GLN A 663 -29.21 9.28 -11.47
N GLU A 664 -28.43 9.02 -10.42
CA GLU A 664 -28.37 7.73 -9.72
C GLU A 664 -29.76 7.25 -9.24
N SER A 665 -30.61 8.18 -8.79
CA SER A 665 -31.99 7.92 -8.35
C SER A 665 -32.84 7.19 -9.39
N ASN A 666 -32.58 7.40 -10.69
CA ASN A 666 -33.42 6.88 -11.77
C ASN A 666 -33.16 5.39 -12.05
N TYR A 667 -32.09 4.81 -11.51
CA TYR A 667 -31.76 3.39 -11.66
C TYR A 667 -32.35 2.52 -10.55
N PHE A 668 -32.65 3.08 -9.37
CA PHE A 668 -33.33 2.37 -8.28
C PHE A 668 -34.82 2.20 -8.54
N THR A 669 -35.44 1.22 -7.87
CA THR A 669 -36.91 1.13 -7.80
C THR A 669 -37.50 2.28 -6.98
N PRO A 670 -38.83 2.52 -7.01
CA PRO A 670 -39.49 3.48 -6.13
C PRO A 670 -39.33 3.23 -4.62
N ARG A 671 -38.78 2.06 -4.22
CA ARG A 671 -38.44 1.71 -2.84
C ARG A 671 -36.97 1.98 -2.48
N GLY A 672 -36.15 2.41 -3.44
CA GLY A 672 -34.70 2.56 -3.27
C GLY A 672 -33.89 1.26 -3.46
N GLU A 673 -34.50 0.19 -3.97
CA GLU A 673 -33.81 -1.09 -4.20
C GLU A 673 -33.06 -1.08 -5.54
N TYR A 674 -31.85 -1.64 -5.59
CA TYR A 674 -31.15 -1.96 -6.85
C TYR A 674 -31.51 -3.37 -7.28
N ARG A 675 -32.21 -3.50 -8.41
CA ARG A 675 -32.73 -4.78 -8.93
C ARG A 675 -32.45 -4.94 -10.41
N VAL A 676 -32.33 -6.18 -10.85
CA VAL A 676 -32.11 -6.59 -12.25
C VAL A 676 -33.26 -7.45 -12.81
N ASP A 677 -34.25 -7.81 -11.97
CA ASP A 677 -35.44 -8.56 -12.37
C ASP A 677 -36.50 -7.70 -13.07
N ASP A 678 -37.69 -8.25 -13.34
CA ASP A 678 -38.81 -7.52 -13.97
C ASP A 678 -39.26 -6.27 -13.17
N ASN A 679 -38.92 -6.19 -11.87
CA ASN A 679 -39.19 -5.04 -11.01
C ASN A 679 -38.12 -3.94 -11.12
N ALA A 680 -37.05 -4.15 -11.90
CA ALA A 680 -36.03 -3.15 -12.18
C ALA A 680 -36.64 -1.88 -12.77
N SER A 681 -36.02 -0.74 -12.46
CA SER A 681 -36.43 0.57 -12.98
C SER A 681 -36.45 0.57 -14.50
N LYS A 682 -37.30 1.42 -15.09
CA LYS A 682 -37.38 1.55 -16.54
C LYS A 682 -36.02 1.95 -17.14
N THR A 683 -35.33 2.89 -16.49
CA THR A 683 -33.99 3.37 -16.84
C THR A 683 -32.96 2.24 -16.83
N MET A 684 -32.97 1.37 -15.81
CA MET A 684 -32.06 0.22 -15.75
C MET A 684 -32.31 -0.72 -16.93
N ARG A 685 -33.57 -1.08 -17.20
CA ARG A 685 -33.94 -2.00 -18.29
C ARG A 685 -33.70 -1.44 -19.69
N GLU A 686 -33.75 -0.12 -19.85
CA GLU A 686 -33.44 0.55 -21.12
C GLU A 686 -31.94 0.84 -21.30
N SER A 687 -31.12 0.73 -20.25
CA SER A 687 -29.67 1.01 -20.30
C SER A 687 -28.90 0.03 -21.18
N LEU A 688 -27.85 0.54 -21.83
CA LEU A 688 -27.01 -0.23 -22.74
C LEU A 688 -26.33 -1.41 -22.02
N MET A 689 -25.72 -1.15 -20.85
CA MET A 689 -25.05 -2.19 -20.05
C MET A 689 -26.00 -3.35 -19.72
N TYR A 690 -27.19 -3.07 -19.20
CA TYR A 690 -28.17 -4.11 -18.84
C TYR A 690 -28.54 -4.98 -20.05
N LYS A 691 -28.78 -4.35 -21.21
CA LYS A 691 -29.10 -5.08 -22.44
C LYS A 691 -27.92 -5.92 -22.93
N MET A 692 -26.71 -5.38 -22.95
CA MET A 692 -25.50 -6.11 -23.37
C MET A 692 -25.16 -7.28 -22.43
N SER A 693 -25.34 -7.14 -21.12
CA SER A 693 -25.07 -8.23 -20.18
C SER A 693 -26.07 -9.37 -20.33
N TYR A 694 -27.38 -9.07 -20.40
CA TYR A 694 -28.44 -10.09 -20.38
C TYR A 694 -28.98 -10.52 -21.76
N TYR A 695 -28.45 -10.00 -22.88
CA TYR A 695 -28.88 -10.39 -24.23
C TYR A 695 -28.83 -11.92 -24.41
N ARG A 696 -29.94 -12.52 -24.84
CA ARG A 696 -30.13 -13.99 -25.02
C ARG A 696 -29.86 -14.88 -23.80
N PHE A 697 -29.60 -14.32 -22.62
CA PHE A 697 -29.28 -15.10 -21.42
C PHE A 697 -30.46 -15.96 -20.93
N ALA A 698 -31.69 -15.51 -21.16
CA ALA A 698 -32.88 -16.31 -20.86
C ALA A 698 -33.03 -17.56 -21.75
N ASP A 699 -32.51 -17.52 -22.98
CA ASP A 699 -32.66 -18.59 -23.97
C ASP A 699 -31.80 -19.82 -23.60
N LEU A 700 -30.66 -19.58 -22.94
CA LEU A 700 -29.73 -20.60 -22.43
C LEU A 700 -30.41 -21.63 -21.52
N PHE A 701 -31.46 -21.22 -20.80
CA PHE A 701 -32.19 -22.07 -19.85
C PHE A 701 -33.33 -22.88 -20.50
N GLY A 702 -33.48 -22.84 -21.83
CA GLY A 702 -34.42 -23.69 -22.57
C GLY A 702 -35.90 -23.47 -22.20
N GLY A 703 -36.25 -22.27 -21.75
CA GLY A 703 -37.60 -21.92 -21.26
C GLY A 703 -37.80 -22.04 -19.74
N ASN A 704 -36.85 -22.63 -19.01
CA ASN A 704 -36.85 -22.59 -17.54
C ASN A 704 -36.62 -21.16 -17.01
N GLN A 705 -36.78 -20.95 -15.70
CA GLN A 705 -36.43 -19.67 -15.08
C GLN A 705 -34.91 -19.48 -15.12
N ALA A 706 -34.46 -18.55 -15.97
CA ALA A 706 -33.09 -18.06 -15.96
C ALA A 706 -32.83 -17.26 -14.67
N VAL A 707 -31.77 -17.61 -13.96
CA VAL A 707 -31.38 -16.99 -12.68
C VAL A 707 -29.96 -16.47 -12.81
N ASP A 708 -29.76 -15.20 -12.47
CA ASP A 708 -28.44 -14.63 -12.26
C ASP A 708 -27.91 -15.12 -10.91
N ARG A 709 -26.83 -15.91 -10.92
CA ARG A 709 -26.23 -16.50 -9.72
C ARG A 709 -25.52 -15.49 -8.81
N VAL A 710 -25.13 -14.32 -9.33
CA VAL A 710 -24.48 -13.25 -8.56
C VAL A 710 -25.52 -12.48 -7.74
N ARG A 711 -26.66 -12.13 -8.36
CA ARG A 711 -27.73 -11.36 -7.68
C ARG A 711 -28.78 -12.24 -7.00
N ASN A 712 -28.82 -13.54 -7.32
CA ASN A 712 -29.91 -14.45 -6.95
C ASN A 712 -31.29 -13.90 -7.36
N GLN A 713 -31.35 -13.32 -8.56
CA GLN A 713 -32.56 -12.71 -9.14
C GLN A 713 -32.90 -13.37 -10.47
N GLN A 714 -34.20 -13.40 -10.80
CA GLN A 714 -34.65 -13.88 -12.09
C GLN A 714 -34.17 -12.93 -13.20
N ALA A 715 -33.54 -13.48 -14.23
CA ALA A 715 -33.03 -12.70 -15.34
C ALA A 715 -34.17 -12.25 -16.28
N PRO A 716 -34.03 -11.08 -16.92
CA PRO A 716 -35.01 -10.56 -17.87
C PRO A 716 -35.19 -11.46 -19.09
N LYS A 717 -36.39 -11.40 -19.67
CA LYS A 717 -36.75 -12.09 -20.92
C LYS A 717 -36.88 -11.10 -22.08
N ASN A 718 -36.66 -11.58 -23.31
CA ASN A 718 -36.93 -10.85 -24.56
C ASN A 718 -36.17 -9.52 -24.71
N ILE A 719 -34.85 -9.52 -24.45
CA ILE A 719 -33.99 -8.37 -24.76
C ILE A 719 -33.63 -8.39 -26.24
N GLU A 720 -34.00 -7.33 -26.97
CA GLU A 720 -33.53 -7.04 -28.31
C GLU A 720 -32.46 -5.92 -28.24
N LEU A 721 -31.34 -6.10 -28.96
CA LEU A 721 -30.40 -5.04 -29.31
C LEU A 721 -30.70 -4.60 -30.75
N ASP A 722 -30.66 -3.29 -31.00
CA ASP A 722 -30.93 -2.71 -32.32
C ASP A 722 -29.68 -2.12 -33.00
N TYR A 723 -28.75 -1.60 -32.19
CA TYR A 723 -27.56 -0.86 -32.65
C TYR A 723 -26.24 -1.64 -32.52
N LEU A 724 -26.27 -2.79 -31.84
CA LEU A 724 -25.12 -3.64 -31.58
C LEU A 724 -25.43 -5.08 -31.99
N ASP A 725 -24.44 -5.78 -32.54
CA ASP A 725 -24.49 -7.22 -32.79
C ASP A 725 -23.56 -7.98 -31.83
N GLU A 726 -24.00 -9.15 -31.38
CA GLU A 726 -23.15 -10.09 -30.63
C GLU A 726 -22.08 -10.66 -31.55
N ALA A 727 -20.81 -10.33 -31.31
CA ALA A 727 -19.68 -10.76 -32.15
C ALA A 727 -18.95 -11.97 -31.54
N PHE A 728 -18.81 -12.00 -30.21
CA PHE A 728 -18.23 -13.11 -29.46
C PHE A 728 -18.78 -13.15 -28.03
N THR A 729 -18.98 -14.35 -27.48
CA THR A 729 -19.25 -14.59 -26.06
C THR A 729 -18.44 -15.83 -25.66
N SER A 730 -17.70 -15.75 -24.56
CA SER A 730 -16.81 -16.82 -24.07
C SER A 730 -17.56 -18.05 -23.57
N GLU A 731 -16.86 -19.18 -23.39
CA GLU A 731 -17.47 -20.48 -23.03
C GLU A 731 -18.40 -20.39 -21.80
N ASN A 732 -17.95 -19.73 -20.72
CA ASN A 732 -18.69 -19.58 -19.47
C ASN A 732 -19.47 -18.25 -19.39
N TRP A 733 -19.62 -17.56 -20.53
CA TRP A 733 -20.31 -16.26 -20.70
C TRP A 733 -19.72 -15.11 -19.87
N ILE A 734 -18.49 -15.23 -19.35
CA ILE A 734 -17.83 -14.19 -18.55
C ILE A 734 -17.57 -12.94 -19.39
N VAL A 735 -17.06 -13.08 -20.61
CA VAL A 735 -16.68 -11.96 -21.48
C VAL A 735 -17.57 -11.95 -22.72
N ARG A 736 -18.20 -10.82 -22.98
CA ARG A 736 -19.07 -10.62 -24.15
C ARG A 736 -18.57 -9.42 -24.96
N ILE A 737 -18.41 -9.62 -26.26
CA ILE A 737 -17.90 -8.63 -27.21
C ILE A 737 -18.99 -8.35 -28.23
N TYR A 738 -19.39 -7.09 -28.31
CA TYR A 738 -20.40 -6.59 -29.23
C TYR A 738 -19.75 -5.74 -30.31
N GLN A 739 -20.17 -5.90 -31.56
CA GLN A 739 -19.77 -5.03 -32.67
C GLN A 739 -20.77 -3.89 -32.83
N VAL A 740 -20.27 -2.67 -33.00
CA VAL A 740 -21.08 -1.48 -33.27
C VAL A 740 -21.53 -1.50 -34.73
N ARG A 741 -22.85 -1.48 -34.96
CA ARG A 741 -23.38 -1.48 -36.33
C ARG A 741 -23.00 -0.21 -37.06
N LYS A 742 -22.65 -0.34 -38.34
CA LYS A 742 -22.48 0.80 -39.24
C LYS A 742 -23.84 1.44 -39.52
N GLU A 743 -23.84 2.71 -39.88
CA GLU A 743 -25.07 3.42 -40.28
C GLU A 743 -25.71 2.73 -41.48
N ASP A 744 -27.05 2.70 -41.52
CA ASP A 744 -27.77 2.13 -42.64
C ASP A 744 -27.46 2.89 -43.94
N ILE A 745 -27.19 2.16 -45.01
CA ILE A 745 -26.80 2.72 -46.32
C ILE A 745 -27.87 3.68 -46.87
N LEU A 746 -29.14 3.48 -46.48
CA LEU A 746 -30.28 4.31 -46.85
C LEU A 746 -30.56 5.47 -45.87
N GLY A 747 -29.70 5.69 -44.86
CA GLY A 747 -29.84 6.74 -43.87
C GLY A 747 -31.07 6.61 -42.96
N ARG A 748 -31.61 5.39 -42.81
CA ARG A 748 -32.71 5.13 -41.88
C ARG A 748 -32.16 4.91 -40.47
N ASP A 749 -32.98 5.24 -39.47
CA ASP A 749 -32.79 4.80 -38.10
C ASP A 749 -32.70 3.25 -38.04
N LEU A 750 -31.65 2.72 -37.39
CA LEU A 750 -31.36 1.29 -37.32
C LEU A 750 -32.49 0.50 -36.65
N LYS A 751 -33.13 1.08 -35.62
CA LYS A 751 -34.30 0.48 -34.95
C LYS A 751 -35.49 0.36 -35.91
N SER A 752 -35.72 1.37 -36.74
CA SER A 752 -36.73 1.34 -37.80
C SER A 752 -36.39 0.36 -38.94
N ALA A 753 -35.10 0.18 -39.27
CA ALA A 753 -34.64 -0.82 -40.24
C ALA A 753 -34.85 -2.25 -39.72
N ASN A 754 -34.41 -2.55 -38.49
CA ASN A 754 -34.61 -3.84 -37.83
C ASN A 754 -36.10 -4.20 -37.68
N ALA A 755 -36.94 -3.22 -37.32
CA ALA A 755 -38.37 -3.43 -37.22
C ALA A 755 -38.99 -3.80 -38.59
N PHE A 756 -38.50 -3.21 -39.68
CA PHE A 756 -38.92 -3.56 -41.04
C PHE A 756 -38.48 -4.99 -41.44
N GLU A 757 -37.22 -5.36 -41.15
CA GLU A 757 -36.69 -6.71 -41.42
C GLU A 757 -37.41 -7.79 -40.60
N LYS A 758 -37.73 -7.51 -39.33
CA LYS A 758 -38.56 -8.36 -38.46
C LYS A 758 -40.05 -8.39 -38.86
N GLY A 759 -40.42 -7.83 -40.02
CA GLY A 759 -41.79 -7.83 -40.54
C GLY A 759 -42.80 -6.98 -39.75
N LYS A 760 -42.35 -6.16 -38.79
CA LYS A 760 -43.23 -5.33 -37.95
C LYS A 760 -43.76 -4.17 -38.82
N LYS A 761 -45.07 -4.17 -39.11
CA LYS A 761 -45.71 -3.09 -39.90
C LYS A 761 -45.51 -1.73 -39.23
N ARG A 762 -44.93 -0.77 -39.97
CA ARG A 762 -44.77 0.63 -39.53
C ARG A 762 -46.13 1.18 -39.09
N LYS A 763 -46.29 1.47 -37.79
CA LYS A 763 -47.47 2.21 -37.30
C LYS A 763 -47.53 3.55 -38.05
N ARG A 764 -48.69 3.87 -38.64
CA ARG A 764 -48.96 5.18 -39.25
C ARG A 764 -48.77 6.26 -38.19
N SER A 765 -47.62 6.92 -38.16
CA SER A 765 -47.48 8.19 -37.45
C SER A 765 -48.36 9.23 -38.13
N LYS A 766 -49.00 10.10 -37.34
CA LYS A 766 -49.59 11.32 -37.91
C LYS A 766 -48.46 12.14 -38.55
N PRO A 767 -48.67 12.76 -39.71
CA PRO A 767 -47.63 13.56 -40.35
C PRO A 767 -47.20 14.70 -39.43
N ILE A 768 -45.88 14.89 -39.29
CA ILE A 768 -45.32 15.99 -38.52
C ILE A 768 -45.61 17.29 -39.27
N THR A 769 -46.63 18.03 -38.84
CA THR A 769 -46.93 19.38 -39.32
C THR A 769 -45.96 20.40 -38.72
N SER A 770 -44.68 20.29 -39.07
CA SER A 770 -43.65 21.28 -38.74
C SER A 770 -42.43 21.16 -39.67
N ARG A 771 -42.58 21.65 -40.92
CA ARG A 771 -41.46 21.87 -41.85
C ARG A 771 -41.34 23.35 -42.26
N ARG A 772 -41.73 24.27 -41.36
CA ARG A 772 -41.81 25.72 -41.64
C ARG A 772 -41.34 26.63 -40.51
N ARG A 773 -40.46 26.13 -39.62
CA ARG A 773 -39.85 26.93 -38.53
C ARG A 773 -38.37 26.60 -38.27
N ALA A 774 -37.62 26.38 -39.35
CA ALA A 774 -36.17 26.15 -39.35
C ALA A 774 -35.44 27.05 -40.36
N LEU A 775 -35.92 28.30 -40.51
CA LEU A 775 -35.28 29.35 -41.32
C LEU A 775 -35.25 30.73 -40.61
N THR A 776 -35.68 30.78 -39.34
CA THR A 776 -35.65 31.99 -38.48
C THR A 776 -35.59 31.57 -37.01
N ALA A 777 -34.42 31.14 -36.55
CA ALA A 777 -33.97 31.06 -35.15
C ALA A 777 -32.46 30.85 -35.16
#